data_AF-A0A7X8AVJ9-F1
#
_entry.id   AF-A0A7X8AVJ9-F1
#
_cell.length_a   1.000
_cell.length_b   1.000
_cell.length_c   1.000
_cell.angle_alpha   90.00
_cell.angle_beta   90.00
_cell.angle_gamma   90.00
#
_symmetry.space_group_name_H-M   'P 1'
#
loop_
_entity.id
_entity.type
_entity.pdbx_description
1 polymer ?
#
loop_
_entity_poly.entity_id
_entity_poly.type
_entity_poly.pdbx_seq_one_letter_code
_entity_poly.pdbx_strand_id
1 'polypeptide(L)'
;MSKSERIIQLLKKIENDIKYYNREYLIGMFELDDELYEEVICLARDLINRDKYLLKEEKNAIISVALVNFAIKDYQNGQFWHEVAEKLNIDVYEVMKVCKKAFETYCIKKGLYFHIGHKNKGYVTSILVHAIIPNSSLVKFIEFLQDLYFKDLEEDYIDQEVEELIQYMHRLFSKYLEDEDINLIVQGSKMTIARQQLPKSFRIAFVKSPSIVVPIIERLLFYTNQKNYGELIEYLEKNRFDFFFSKYEYSNKYTISNGSKKQKQDGIIKRFHTAQYYYEDTNIYLQLPRQIIESDFVDKELFVEVLFDDQVEIVERLLLIKSRLLFKTEQITIHIPRFNNKISYRIMSGDTVIYSSQAVLFREFIIFDLQGNEINPKKLTDEPVKIITQLEDDVLTDDAEIIVEYYSNYRITTAYLNEESVLLINDKVITTNTAAVKNEIDRSFIYKGVRIEDGFKVYQVYSKVPSIIIRVPFRKSEEDYIVSLNKQNYLMTEISNIEMKDIYDGSGDLLAKINFFDSAIKCNIPIHLEIREKGSNRVYLEEDFIVLKCLKYEFDKNYYYNEKEAKIIELECKGIQFTTKYKLPMTINIKKNKELRKEILIDNKKYYFVIEVPVLSWRFGNIDSGMKYSDNIWWENLGDYTLYIKFPNEPSKLYIVTSQGCEKIQGKLIRDEYKFSLHYLFQVTKQEPITLGVRIGNNDELITTIHFEPCIKNFLISYYDNRHLISGLYGSWYFLGKGKLFVDVIYSANSMVIKKYELDQLDNLIDRDIELYYGEHEIEIYQIEEDDFFGETASKKVLLHEKFIVGDPVIVKCKNKILKGKKCISDSIEFDIRNFYLKDVKFAKKRGYYEATGLYYIRDRNTGKEREWFFTRYNPFILKPINIETNELSFEIVDRDEDGLIYDIKTSHINPKEENGDESRYKLIDSVIFEIMN
;
A
#
# COMPACT_ATOMS: atom_id res chain seq x y z
N MET A 1 65.02 -44.51 34.58
CA MET A 1 64.34 -43.20 34.59
C MET A 1 62.85 -43.42 34.47
N SER A 2 62.07 -42.78 35.33
CA SER A 2 60.60 -42.84 35.34
C SER A 2 60.02 -42.32 34.03
N LYS A 3 58.77 -42.68 33.72
CA LYS A 3 58.01 -42.06 32.63
C LYS A 3 58.09 -40.54 32.76
N SER A 4 58.29 -39.84 31.65
CA SER A 4 58.15 -38.38 31.59
C SER A 4 56.77 -38.01 32.13
N GLU A 5 56.68 -36.95 32.95
CA GLU A 5 55.42 -36.49 33.52
C GLU A 5 54.39 -36.18 32.42
N ARG A 6 54.86 -35.66 31.27
CA ARG A 6 54.06 -35.41 30.07
C ARG A 6 53.39 -36.67 29.53
N ILE A 7 54.07 -37.82 29.55
CA ILE A 7 53.52 -39.11 29.07
C ILE A 7 52.46 -39.66 30.02
N ILE A 8 52.62 -39.45 31.34
CA ILE A 8 51.60 -39.83 32.32
C ILE A 8 50.34 -38.97 32.15
N GLN A 9 50.52 -37.67 31.97
CA GLN A 9 49.41 -36.74 31.72
C GLN A 9 48.69 -37.07 30.40
N LEU A 10 49.43 -37.38 29.34
CA LEU A 10 48.91 -37.86 28.05
C LEU A 10 47.98 -39.06 28.22
N LEU A 11 48.46 -40.13 28.86
CA LEU A 11 47.68 -41.36 29.03
C LEU A 11 46.43 -41.13 29.89
N LYS A 12 46.53 -40.31 30.94
CA LYS A 12 45.36 -39.92 31.77
C LYS A 12 44.31 -39.15 30.97
N LYS A 13 44.75 -38.22 30.11
CA LYS A 13 43.83 -37.44 29.27
C LYS A 13 43.11 -38.33 28.26
N ILE A 14 43.85 -39.21 27.57
CA ILE A 14 43.26 -40.21 26.66
C ILE A 14 42.24 -41.08 27.41
N GLU A 15 42.52 -41.52 28.64
CA GLU A 15 41.57 -42.32 29.41
C GLU A 15 40.30 -41.55 29.81
N ASN A 16 40.40 -40.24 30.06
CA ASN A 16 39.24 -39.40 30.32
C ASN A 16 38.40 -39.21 29.05
N ASP A 17 39.04 -38.98 27.90
CA ASP A 17 38.33 -38.80 26.63
C ASP A 17 37.67 -40.11 26.16
N ILE A 18 38.31 -41.27 26.39
CA ILE A 18 37.69 -42.59 26.16
C ILE A 18 36.44 -42.76 27.04
N LYS A 19 36.44 -42.27 28.29
CA LYS A 19 35.23 -42.34 29.14
C LYS A 19 34.11 -41.45 28.59
N TYR A 20 34.45 -40.31 28.00
CA TYR A 20 33.48 -39.35 27.46
C TYR A 20 32.87 -39.83 26.13
N TYR A 21 33.71 -40.19 25.15
CA TYR A 21 33.28 -40.62 23.80
C TYR A 21 33.02 -42.13 23.67
N ASN A 22 33.40 -42.93 24.66
CA ASN A 22 33.22 -44.38 24.70
C ASN A 22 33.74 -45.08 23.43
N ARG A 23 32.90 -45.86 22.75
CA ARG A 23 33.27 -46.64 21.56
C ARG A 23 33.56 -45.79 20.33
N GLU A 24 33.09 -44.53 20.32
CA GLU A 24 33.33 -43.60 19.23
C GLU A 24 34.71 -42.95 19.32
N TYR A 25 35.40 -43.05 20.46
CA TYR A 25 36.68 -42.37 20.64
C TYR A 25 37.72 -42.74 19.57
N LEU A 26 38.31 -41.72 18.94
CA LEU A 26 39.41 -41.86 17.99
C LEU A 26 40.71 -41.36 18.62
N ILE A 27 41.75 -42.19 18.62
CA ILE A 27 43.05 -41.89 19.27
C ILE A 27 43.67 -40.59 18.73
N GLY A 28 43.44 -40.27 17.46
CA GLY A 28 43.94 -39.07 16.79
C GLY A 28 43.24 -37.77 17.19
N MET A 29 42.29 -37.80 18.14
CA MET A 29 41.73 -36.58 18.74
C MET A 29 42.73 -35.83 19.62
N PHE A 30 43.72 -36.53 20.19
CA PHE A 30 44.74 -35.89 21.01
C PHE A 30 46.00 -35.61 20.20
N GLU A 31 46.23 -34.34 19.90
CA GLU A 31 47.40 -33.90 19.15
C GLU A 31 48.63 -33.78 20.03
N LEU A 32 49.72 -34.42 19.60
CA LEU A 32 51.03 -34.28 20.24
C LEU A 32 51.77 -33.09 19.61
N ASP A 33 52.29 -32.18 20.44
CA ASP A 33 53.31 -31.24 20.00
C ASP A 33 54.56 -31.97 19.49
N ASP A 34 55.44 -31.29 18.75
CA ASP A 34 56.57 -31.95 18.06
C ASP A 34 57.57 -32.60 19.04
N GLU A 35 57.78 -31.98 20.21
CA GLU A 35 58.64 -32.55 21.24
C GLU A 35 58.05 -33.82 21.84
N LEU A 36 56.77 -33.78 22.24
CA LEU A 36 56.07 -34.91 22.83
C LEU A 36 55.88 -36.04 21.82
N TYR A 37 55.70 -35.70 20.54
CA TYR A 37 55.65 -36.67 19.45
C TYR A 37 56.96 -37.45 19.35
N GLU A 38 58.10 -36.78 19.29
CA GLU A 38 59.41 -37.43 19.24
C GLU A 38 59.72 -38.21 20.53
N GLU A 39 59.32 -37.70 21.70
CA GLU A 39 59.38 -38.44 22.98
C GLU A 39 58.60 -39.77 22.91
N VAL A 40 57.37 -39.73 22.37
CA VAL A 40 56.49 -40.92 22.23
C VAL A 40 57.03 -41.90 21.20
N ILE A 41 57.55 -41.42 20.06
CA ILE A 41 58.17 -42.25 19.02
C ILE A 41 59.43 -42.94 19.54
N CYS A 42 60.31 -42.21 20.23
CA CYS A 42 61.51 -42.78 20.85
C CYS A 42 61.14 -43.82 21.91
N LEU A 43 60.15 -43.53 22.76
CA LEU A 43 59.71 -44.48 23.78
C LEU A 43 59.07 -45.73 23.16
N ALA A 44 58.30 -45.58 22.08
CA ALA A 44 57.74 -46.71 21.34
C ALA A 44 58.85 -47.59 20.74
N ARG A 45 59.90 -46.99 20.16
CA ARG A 45 61.10 -47.69 19.66
C ARG A 45 61.75 -48.54 20.75
N ASP A 46 62.06 -47.93 21.89
CA ASP A 46 62.70 -48.60 23.03
C ASP A 46 61.83 -49.76 23.58
N LEU A 47 60.50 -49.61 23.56
CA LEU A 47 59.55 -50.65 23.99
C LEU A 47 59.44 -51.81 23.00
N ILE A 48 59.66 -51.57 21.70
CA ILE A 48 59.67 -52.59 20.65
C ILE A 48 60.96 -53.41 20.74
N ASN A 49 62.12 -52.74 20.85
CA ASN A 49 63.44 -53.37 21.00
C ASN A 49 63.65 -54.06 22.36
N ARG A 50 62.75 -53.81 23.32
CA ARG A 50 62.80 -54.32 24.72
C ARG A 50 63.92 -53.70 25.56
N ASP A 51 64.37 -52.52 25.16
CA ASP A 51 65.35 -51.70 25.88
C ASP A 51 64.74 -51.08 27.16
N LYS A 52 63.40 -51.03 27.24
CA LYS A 52 62.63 -50.58 28.41
C LYS A 52 61.47 -51.53 28.75
N TYR A 53 61.20 -51.68 30.05
CA TYR A 53 60.11 -52.50 30.57
C TYR A 53 59.01 -51.64 31.20
N LEU A 54 57.79 -51.77 30.70
CA LEU A 54 56.56 -51.16 31.23
C LEU A 54 55.47 -52.23 31.38
N LEU A 55 54.42 -51.91 32.14
CA LEU A 55 53.24 -52.77 32.21
C LEU A 55 52.70 -52.98 30.79
N LYS A 56 52.25 -54.21 30.51
CA LYS A 56 51.78 -54.62 29.18
C LYS A 56 50.74 -53.67 28.59
N GLU A 57 49.87 -53.14 29.43
CA GLU A 57 48.79 -52.24 29.05
C GLU A 57 49.30 -50.87 28.61
N GLU A 58 50.26 -50.33 29.35
CA GLU A 58 50.89 -49.04 29.07
C GLU A 58 51.78 -49.12 27.85
N LYS A 59 52.51 -50.24 27.70
CA LYS A 59 53.25 -50.54 26.47
C LYS A 59 52.34 -50.53 25.25
N ASN A 60 51.20 -51.21 25.33
CA ASN A 60 50.25 -51.28 24.22
C ASN A 60 49.63 -49.91 23.91
N ALA A 61 49.31 -49.11 24.93
CA ALA A 61 48.78 -47.76 24.76
C ALA A 61 49.79 -46.83 24.07
N ILE A 62 51.03 -46.77 24.55
CA ILE A 62 52.08 -45.91 23.99
C ILE A 62 52.38 -46.26 22.53
N ILE A 63 52.51 -47.56 22.22
CA ILE A 63 52.72 -48.02 20.85
C ILE A 63 51.52 -47.63 19.96
N SER A 64 50.29 -47.75 20.46
CA SER A 64 49.09 -47.40 19.69
C SER A 64 48.98 -45.91 19.40
N VAL A 65 49.27 -45.06 20.40
CA VAL A 65 49.32 -43.59 20.24
C VAL A 65 50.42 -43.18 19.26
N ALA A 66 51.59 -43.81 19.35
CA ALA A 66 52.70 -43.58 18.43
C ALA A 66 52.34 -43.91 16.98
N LEU A 67 51.68 -45.05 16.73
CA LEU A 67 51.27 -45.46 15.39
C LEU A 67 50.23 -44.50 14.77
N VAL A 68 49.26 -44.05 15.56
CA VAL A 68 48.23 -43.11 15.07
C VAL A 68 48.82 -41.71 14.83
N ASN A 69 49.69 -41.22 15.70
CA ASN A 69 50.34 -39.92 15.49
C ASN A 69 51.37 -39.97 14.35
N PHE A 70 52.04 -41.10 14.14
CA PHE A 70 52.84 -41.33 12.93
C PHE A 70 51.96 -41.26 11.67
N ALA A 71 50.79 -41.91 11.69
CA ALA A 71 49.84 -41.83 10.58
C ALA A 71 49.36 -40.39 10.32
N ILE A 72 49.27 -39.56 11.35
CA ILE A 72 48.89 -38.15 11.23
C ILE A 72 50.03 -37.32 10.62
N LYS A 73 51.25 -37.38 11.19
CA LYS A 73 52.34 -36.45 10.88
C LYS A 73 53.23 -36.89 9.72
N ASP A 74 53.65 -38.15 9.71
CA ASP A 74 54.79 -38.59 8.89
C ASP A 74 54.40 -39.49 7.71
N TYR A 75 53.21 -40.10 7.71
CA TYR A 75 52.78 -41.04 6.67
C TYR A 75 52.53 -40.37 5.31
N GLN A 76 53.24 -40.83 4.27
CA GLN A 76 53.25 -40.27 2.91
C GLN A 76 52.41 -41.09 1.90
N ASN A 77 51.39 -41.82 2.37
CA ASN A 77 50.52 -42.65 1.52
C ASN A 77 51.24 -43.79 0.75
N GLY A 78 52.42 -44.23 1.20
CA GLY A 78 53.14 -45.39 0.67
C GLY A 78 52.86 -46.67 1.47
N GLN A 79 53.86 -47.54 1.59
CA GLN A 79 53.74 -48.79 2.37
C GLN A 79 53.88 -48.51 3.87
N PHE A 80 52.74 -48.33 4.56
CA PHE A 80 52.66 -47.92 5.97
C PHE A 80 53.71 -48.55 6.89
N TRP A 81 53.85 -49.88 6.89
CA TRP A 81 54.78 -50.58 7.78
C TRP A 81 56.26 -50.35 7.45
N HIS A 82 56.61 -50.08 6.19
CA HIS A 82 57.98 -49.73 5.79
C HIS A 82 58.33 -48.32 6.28
N GLU A 83 57.41 -47.36 6.13
CA GLU A 83 57.64 -45.98 6.60
C GLU A 83 57.75 -45.91 8.13
N VAL A 84 56.93 -46.68 8.87
CA VAL A 84 57.05 -46.79 10.34
C VAL A 84 58.39 -47.42 10.74
N ALA A 85 58.81 -48.47 10.03
CA ALA A 85 60.08 -49.16 10.30
C ALA A 85 61.29 -48.27 10.05
N GLU A 86 61.25 -47.46 8.99
CA GLU A 86 62.25 -46.44 8.68
C GLU A 86 62.32 -45.37 9.77
N LYS A 87 61.17 -44.81 10.19
CA LYS A 87 61.12 -43.81 11.27
C LYS A 87 61.63 -44.34 12.60
N LEU A 88 61.34 -45.61 12.93
CA LEU A 88 61.80 -46.25 14.17
C LEU A 88 63.22 -46.82 14.06
N ASN A 89 63.78 -46.94 12.86
CA ASN A 89 65.04 -47.63 12.56
C ASN A 89 65.05 -49.08 13.12
N ILE A 90 64.00 -49.84 12.84
CA ILE A 90 63.83 -51.26 13.25
C ILE A 90 63.43 -52.07 12.02
N ASP A 91 63.79 -53.36 11.97
CA ASP A 91 63.34 -54.28 10.92
C ASP A 91 61.80 -54.33 10.79
N VAL A 92 61.30 -54.29 9.54
CA VAL A 92 59.88 -54.22 9.20
C VAL A 92 59.09 -55.38 9.78
N TYR A 93 59.64 -56.60 9.82
CA TYR A 93 58.94 -57.78 10.32
C TYR A 93 58.74 -57.71 11.84
N GLU A 94 59.76 -57.28 12.58
CA GLU A 94 59.66 -57.11 14.04
C GLU A 94 58.71 -55.96 14.43
N VAL A 95 58.78 -54.82 13.73
CA VAL A 95 57.82 -53.71 13.91
C VAL A 95 56.39 -54.20 13.67
N MET A 96 56.13 -54.83 12.52
CA MET A 96 54.80 -55.34 12.18
C MET A 96 54.25 -56.30 13.23
N LYS A 97 55.08 -57.24 13.72
CA LYS A 97 54.67 -58.26 14.68
C LYS A 97 54.31 -57.66 16.04
N VAL A 98 55.13 -56.75 16.56
CA VAL A 98 54.92 -56.13 17.88
C VAL A 98 53.78 -55.11 17.82
N CYS A 99 53.78 -54.22 16.83
CA CYS A 99 52.82 -53.14 16.70
C CYS A 99 51.39 -53.64 16.42
N LYS A 100 51.20 -54.64 15.55
CA LYS A 100 49.86 -55.20 15.29
C LYS A 100 49.21 -55.75 16.54
N LYS A 101 49.96 -56.57 17.29
CA LYS A 101 49.48 -57.18 18.54
C LYS A 101 49.21 -56.13 19.61
N ALA A 102 50.08 -55.12 19.72
CA ALA A 102 49.92 -54.03 20.68
C ALA A 102 48.64 -53.22 20.38
N PHE A 103 48.44 -52.82 19.13
CA PHE A 103 47.29 -52.03 18.68
C PHE A 103 45.97 -52.76 18.85
N GLU A 104 45.88 -54.01 18.36
CA GLU A 104 44.70 -54.86 18.50
C GLU A 104 44.33 -55.09 19.98
N THR A 105 45.32 -55.42 20.82
CA THR A 105 45.08 -55.62 22.26
C THR A 105 44.59 -54.33 22.93
N TYR A 106 45.13 -53.18 22.54
CA TYR A 106 44.72 -51.89 23.09
C TYR A 106 43.28 -51.54 22.71
N CYS A 107 42.93 -51.62 21.42
CA CYS A 107 41.57 -51.33 20.96
C CYS A 107 40.54 -52.26 21.60
N ILE A 108 40.79 -53.58 21.62
CA ILE A 108 39.88 -54.56 22.24
C ILE A 108 39.70 -54.26 23.73
N LYS A 109 40.80 -54.03 24.46
CA LYS A 109 40.73 -53.80 25.90
C LYS A 109 39.97 -52.52 26.26
N LYS A 110 40.14 -51.46 25.46
CA LYS A 110 39.50 -50.16 25.68
C LYS A 110 38.13 -50.03 25.00
N GLY A 111 37.66 -51.06 24.30
CA GLY A 111 36.37 -51.03 23.59
C GLY A 111 36.35 -50.12 22.37
N LEU A 112 37.51 -49.80 21.81
CA LEU A 112 37.65 -48.91 20.65
C LEU A 112 37.42 -49.68 19.34
N TYR A 113 37.03 -48.96 18.29
CA TYR A 113 36.80 -49.56 16.98
C TYR A 113 38.05 -50.25 16.42
N PHE A 114 37.89 -51.46 15.90
CA PHE A 114 38.94 -52.20 15.21
C PHE A 114 38.36 -52.90 13.97
N HIS A 115 38.91 -52.59 12.81
CA HIS A 115 38.43 -53.10 11.52
C HIS A 115 38.93 -54.53 11.26
N ILE A 116 38.00 -55.48 11.20
CA ILE A 116 38.28 -56.90 10.90
C ILE A 116 38.19 -57.12 9.38
N GLY A 117 39.27 -56.79 8.66
CA GLY A 117 39.38 -57.05 7.21
C GLY A 117 40.19 -58.31 6.87
N HIS A 118 40.23 -58.70 5.59
CA HIS A 118 41.10 -59.80 5.12
C HIS A 118 42.59 -59.48 5.38
N LYS A 119 43.36 -60.51 5.82
CA LYS A 119 44.72 -60.50 6.39
C LYS A 119 45.63 -59.29 6.01
N ASN A 120 46.32 -58.74 7.01
CA ASN A 120 47.29 -57.61 6.99
C ASN A 120 46.77 -56.20 6.65
N LYS A 121 45.77 -56.02 5.79
CA LYS A 121 45.22 -54.68 5.45
C LYS A 121 44.31 -54.10 6.56
N GLY A 122 43.66 -54.95 7.36
CA GLY A 122 42.76 -54.54 8.44
C GLY A 122 43.45 -53.67 9.51
N TYR A 123 44.66 -54.02 9.91
CA TYR A 123 45.42 -53.28 10.94
C TYR A 123 45.75 -51.84 10.52
N VAL A 124 46.24 -51.66 9.29
CA VAL A 124 46.58 -50.32 8.76
C VAL A 124 45.31 -49.48 8.63
N THR A 125 44.22 -50.09 8.14
CA THR A 125 42.91 -49.42 8.05
C THR A 125 42.44 -48.95 9.43
N SER A 126 42.52 -49.79 10.47
CA SER A 126 42.16 -49.41 11.85
C SER A 126 43.00 -48.24 12.36
N ILE A 127 44.33 -48.24 12.12
CA ILE A 127 45.20 -47.13 12.53
C ILE A 127 44.79 -45.83 11.82
N LEU A 128 44.53 -45.90 10.51
CA LEU A 128 44.10 -44.75 9.72
C LEU A 128 42.70 -44.25 10.09
N VAL A 129 41.79 -45.13 10.54
CA VAL A 129 40.47 -44.75 11.09
C VAL A 129 40.66 -43.91 12.34
N HIS A 130 41.52 -44.38 13.25
CA HIS A 130 41.86 -43.64 14.47
C HIS A 130 42.61 -42.34 14.21
N ALA A 131 43.27 -42.21 13.06
CA ALA A 131 43.88 -40.96 12.62
C ALA A 131 42.87 -39.96 12.02
N ILE A 132 41.59 -40.35 11.80
CA ILE A 132 40.54 -39.61 11.06
C ILE A 132 40.95 -39.37 9.60
N ILE A 133 41.94 -38.52 9.39
CA ILE A 133 42.61 -38.27 8.13
C ILE A 133 44.10 -37.94 8.34
N PRO A 134 45.04 -38.57 7.58
CA PRO A 134 46.45 -38.20 7.57
C PRO A 134 46.70 -36.79 7.00
N ASN A 135 47.80 -36.13 7.43
CA ASN A 135 48.17 -34.81 6.87
C ASN A 135 48.43 -34.86 5.36
N SER A 136 48.98 -35.97 4.85
CA SER A 136 49.19 -36.21 3.41
C SER A 136 47.89 -36.24 2.59
N SER A 137 46.72 -36.36 3.23
CA SER A 137 45.40 -36.38 2.59
C SER A 137 44.54 -35.15 2.91
N LEU A 138 45.00 -34.23 3.76
CA LEU A 138 44.22 -33.05 4.19
C LEU A 138 43.86 -32.11 3.04
N VAL A 139 44.79 -31.83 2.11
CA VAL A 139 44.54 -30.99 0.93
C VAL A 139 43.31 -31.47 0.17
N LYS A 140 43.29 -32.76 -0.18
CA LYS A 140 42.21 -33.40 -0.94
C LYS A 140 40.89 -33.40 -0.20
N PHE A 141 40.93 -33.48 1.12
CA PHE A 141 39.73 -33.42 1.97
C PHE A 141 39.14 -32.02 2.00
N ILE A 142 39.96 -30.97 2.13
CA ILE A 142 39.46 -29.59 2.05
C ILE A 142 38.92 -29.29 0.65
N GLU A 143 39.60 -29.71 -0.42
CA GLU A 143 39.08 -29.60 -1.79
C GLU A 143 37.73 -30.31 -1.95
N PHE A 144 37.57 -31.48 -1.33
CA PHE A 144 36.33 -32.22 -1.33
C PHE A 144 35.20 -31.44 -0.62
N LEU A 145 35.46 -30.88 0.57
CA LEU A 145 34.48 -30.06 1.30
C LEU A 145 34.11 -28.78 0.52
N GLN A 146 35.05 -28.18 -0.20
CA GLN A 146 34.78 -27.05 -1.07
C GLN A 146 33.88 -27.42 -2.24
N ASP A 147 34.12 -28.58 -2.88
CA ASP A 147 33.23 -29.08 -3.93
C ASP A 147 31.82 -29.34 -3.37
N LEU A 148 31.69 -29.88 -2.15
CA LEU A 148 30.37 -30.01 -1.49
C LEU A 148 29.73 -28.64 -1.28
N TYR A 149 30.47 -27.65 -0.77
CA TYR A 149 29.95 -26.30 -0.55
C TYR A 149 29.42 -25.66 -1.84
N PHE A 150 30.22 -25.65 -2.91
CA PHE A 150 29.83 -24.96 -4.16
C PHE A 150 28.84 -25.74 -5.02
N LYS A 151 28.94 -27.07 -5.08
CA LYS A 151 28.12 -27.89 -5.99
C LYS A 151 26.90 -28.50 -5.30
N ASP A 152 27.06 -28.96 -4.06
CA ASP A 152 26.00 -29.63 -3.31
C ASP A 152 25.21 -28.65 -2.42
N LEU A 153 25.84 -27.65 -1.81
CA LEU A 153 25.18 -26.67 -0.94
C LEU A 153 24.87 -25.33 -1.65
N GLU A 154 25.45 -25.07 -2.84
CA GLU A 154 25.14 -23.90 -3.68
C GLU A 154 25.31 -22.51 -3.03
N GLU A 155 26.11 -22.39 -1.96
CA GLU A 155 26.39 -21.15 -1.20
C GLU A 155 25.18 -20.58 -0.41
N ASP A 156 25.36 -19.86 0.74
CA ASP A 156 24.34 -19.69 1.83
C ASP A 156 23.41 -20.89 1.96
N TYR A 157 23.97 -22.00 2.40
CA TYR A 157 23.11 -23.02 2.98
C TYR A 157 22.54 -22.53 4.31
N ILE A 158 21.41 -23.09 4.72
CA ILE A 158 21.01 -23.08 6.13
C ILE A 158 21.46 -24.37 6.83
N ASP A 159 21.46 -24.37 8.17
CA ASP A 159 21.91 -25.51 8.97
C ASP A 159 21.18 -26.82 8.63
N GLN A 160 19.88 -26.76 8.32
CA GLN A 160 19.08 -27.94 7.97
C GLN A 160 19.62 -28.66 6.71
N GLU A 161 20.13 -27.93 5.72
CA GLU A 161 20.68 -28.53 4.50
C GLU A 161 21.98 -29.30 4.77
N VAL A 162 22.78 -28.77 5.70
CA VAL A 162 24.01 -29.45 6.14
C VAL A 162 23.66 -30.71 6.92
N GLU A 163 22.65 -30.67 7.78
CA GLU A 163 22.14 -31.87 8.47
C GLU A 163 21.65 -32.92 7.47
N GLU A 164 20.87 -32.53 6.46
CA GLU A 164 20.39 -33.44 5.41
C GLU A 164 21.55 -34.04 4.60
N LEU A 165 22.57 -33.24 4.26
CA LEU A 165 23.80 -33.70 3.61
C LEU A 165 24.56 -34.72 4.47
N ILE A 166 24.73 -34.44 5.77
CA ILE A 166 25.41 -35.34 6.71
C ILE A 166 24.66 -36.67 6.82
N GLN A 167 23.33 -36.62 6.95
CA GLN A 167 22.51 -37.84 6.99
C GLN A 167 22.63 -38.65 5.71
N TYR A 168 22.62 -37.99 4.55
CA TYR A 168 22.84 -38.64 3.26
C TYR A 168 24.22 -39.30 3.20
N MET A 169 25.28 -38.57 3.57
CA MET A 169 26.65 -39.10 3.62
C MET A 169 26.74 -40.32 4.54
N HIS A 170 26.03 -40.32 5.67
CA HIS A 170 26.02 -41.43 6.61
C HIS A 170 25.38 -42.68 6.01
N ARG A 171 24.23 -42.54 5.34
CA ARG A 171 23.56 -43.65 4.63
C ARG A 171 24.46 -44.19 3.51
N LEU A 172 25.00 -43.30 2.68
CA LEU A 172 25.87 -43.65 1.56
C LEU A 172 27.13 -44.39 2.03
N PHE A 173 27.87 -43.84 2.98
CA PHE A 173 29.10 -44.46 3.48
C PHE A 173 28.85 -45.74 4.25
N SER A 174 27.71 -45.87 4.94
CA SER A 174 27.32 -47.13 5.59
C SER A 174 27.09 -48.24 4.58
N LYS A 175 26.48 -47.93 3.43
CA LYS A 175 26.19 -48.91 2.36
C LYS A 175 27.46 -49.43 1.68
N TYR A 176 28.43 -48.54 1.44
CA TYR A 176 29.68 -48.86 0.74
C TYR A 176 30.90 -48.94 1.66
N LEU A 177 30.68 -49.27 2.94
CA LEU A 177 31.71 -49.21 3.99
C LEU A 177 32.88 -50.15 3.70
N GLU A 178 32.58 -51.32 3.13
CA GLU A 178 33.58 -52.36 2.83
C GLU A 178 34.21 -52.22 1.44
N ASP A 179 33.55 -51.51 0.53
CA ASP A 179 34.01 -51.33 -0.84
C ASP A 179 35.20 -50.37 -0.92
N GLU A 180 36.18 -50.73 -1.77
CA GLU A 180 37.32 -49.84 -2.04
C GLU A 180 36.85 -48.54 -2.73
N ASP A 181 35.80 -48.62 -3.56
CA ASP A 181 35.20 -47.50 -4.30
C ASP A 181 33.67 -47.52 -4.28
N ILE A 182 33.05 -46.34 -4.29
CA ILE A 182 31.61 -46.16 -4.45
C ILE A 182 31.30 -46.07 -5.95
N ASN A 183 30.70 -47.11 -6.52
CA ASN A 183 30.28 -47.15 -7.91
C ASN A 183 28.76 -47.20 -8.00
N LEU A 184 28.14 -46.19 -8.63
CA LEU A 184 26.70 -46.10 -8.86
C LEU A 184 26.41 -46.18 -10.36
N ILE A 185 25.26 -46.74 -10.75
CA ILE A 185 24.83 -46.81 -12.16
C ILE A 185 23.65 -45.87 -12.33
N VAL A 186 23.90 -44.65 -12.77
CA VAL A 186 22.86 -43.61 -12.83
C VAL A 186 22.34 -43.51 -14.26
N GLN A 187 21.06 -43.86 -14.48
CA GLN A 187 20.40 -43.81 -15.79
C GLN A 187 21.26 -44.46 -16.91
N GLY A 188 21.80 -45.65 -16.65
CA GLY A 188 22.63 -46.40 -17.62
C GLY A 188 24.10 -45.98 -17.70
N SER A 189 24.54 -44.95 -16.95
CA SER A 189 25.93 -44.49 -16.90
C SER A 189 26.61 -44.86 -15.57
N LYS A 190 27.78 -45.52 -15.64
CA LYS A 190 28.56 -45.84 -14.43
C LYS A 190 29.26 -44.58 -13.91
N MET A 191 28.90 -44.16 -12.70
CA MET A 191 29.50 -43.03 -12.00
C MET A 191 30.28 -43.55 -10.79
N THR A 192 31.57 -43.22 -10.70
CA THR A 192 32.39 -43.51 -9.52
C THR A 192 32.41 -42.27 -8.64
N ILE A 193 31.77 -42.32 -7.47
CA ILE A 193 31.87 -41.26 -6.48
C ILE A 193 33.27 -41.36 -5.85
N ALA A 194 34.16 -40.50 -6.34
CA ALA A 194 35.40 -40.05 -5.72
C ALA A 194 36.37 -41.14 -5.21
N ARG A 195 36.87 -42.00 -6.12
CA ARG A 195 38.06 -42.86 -5.90
C ARG A 195 39.33 -42.12 -5.41
N GLN A 196 39.41 -40.79 -5.50
CA GLN A 196 40.68 -40.06 -5.38
C GLN A 196 40.82 -39.09 -4.19
N GLN A 197 39.77 -38.78 -3.43
CA GLN A 197 39.81 -37.72 -2.40
C GLN A 197 39.43 -38.15 -0.97
N LEU A 198 38.56 -39.15 -0.77
CA LEU A 198 38.18 -39.62 0.57
C LEU A 198 38.67 -41.06 0.85
N PRO A 199 39.63 -41.27 1.76
CA PRO A 199 40.10 -42.61 2.13
C PRO A 199 39.00 -43.50 2.74
N LYS A 200 39.06 -44.82 2.52
CA LYS A 200 38.18 -45.81 3.19
C LYS A 200 38.18 -45.63 4.72
N SER A 201 39.34 -45.35 5.30
CA SER A 201 39.48 -45.09 6.74
C SER A 201 38.67 -43.89 7.24
N PHE A 202 38.57 -42.83 6.43
CA PHE A 202 37.76 -41.66 6.78
C PHE A 202 36.27 -42.00 6.74
N ARG A 203 35.80 -42.72 5.70
CA ARG A 203 34.40 -43.17 5.59
C ARG A 203 34.00 -44.03 6.80
N ILE A 204 34.90 -44.91 7.24
CA ILE A 204 34.70 -45.72 8.44
C ILE A 204 34.67 -44.85 9.70
N ALA A 205 35.59 -43.90 9.86
CA ALA A 205 35.60 -42.99 11.00
C ALA A 205 34.31 -42.16 11.07
N PHE A 206 33.83 -41.65 9.94
CA PHE A 206 32.59 -40.89 9.84
C PHE A 206 31.36 -41.71 10.32
N VAL A 207 31.25 -42.98 9.90
CA VAL A 207 30.11 -43.85 10.26
C VAL A 207 30.23 -44.39 11.69
N LYS A 208 31.44 -44.66 12.19
CA LYS A 208 31.66 -45.29 13.50
C LYS A 208 31.87 -44.32 14.65
N SER A 209 32.21 -43.07 14.33
CA SER A 209 32.49 -42.01 15.30
C SER A 209 31.85 -40.67 14.90
N PRO A 210 30.54 -40.64 14.57
CA PRO A 210 29.88 -39.44 14.08
C PRO A 210 29.98 -38.25 15.04
N SER A 211 29.92 -38.48 16.37
CA SER A 211 30.03 -37.40 17.38
C SER A 211 31.35 -36.62 17.33
N ILE A 212 32.38 -37.18 16.70
CA ILE A 212 33.70 -36.55 16.56
C ILE A 212 33.90 -36.00 15.15
N VAL A 213 33.54 -36.77 14.13
CA VAL A 213 33.85 -36.43 12.73
C VAL A 213 32.86 -35.41 12.15
N VAL A 214 31.58 -35.50 12.49
CA VAL A 214 30.55 -34.58 11.97
C VAL A 214 30.83 -33.11 12.38
N PRO A 215 31.14 -32.79 13.65
CA PRO A 215 31.46 -31.42 14.04
C PRO A 215 32.70 -30.84 13.36
N ILE A 216 33.63 -31.69 12.90
CA ILE A 216 34.79 -31.25 12.11
C ILE A 216 34.35 -30.81 10.71
N ILE A 217 33.47 -31.58 10.06
CA ILE A 217 32.94 -31.25 8.73
C ILE A 217 32.11 -29.97 8.78
N GLU A 218 31.15 -29.88 9.70
CA GLU A 218 30.28 -28.70 9.87
C GLU A 218 31.11 -27.42 10.07
N ARG A 219 32.10 -27.47 10.97
CA ARG A 219 32.99 -26.34 11.23
C ARG A 219 33.80 -25.92 10.01
N LEU A 220 34.33 -26.88 9.23
CA LEU A 220 35.10 -26.58 8.03
C LEU A 220 34.23 -26.04 6.88
N LEU A 221 32.98 -26.51 6.75
CA LEU A 221 31.99 -25.94 5.83
C LEU A 221 31.62 -24.51 6.24
N PHE A 222 31.42 -24.27 7.54
CA PHE A 222 31.19 -22.94 8.10
C PHE A 222 32.36 -21.99 7.79
N TYR A 223 33.60 -22.41 8.02
CA TYR A 223 34.79 -21.63 7.65
C TYR A 223 34.88 -21.36 6.16
N THR A 224 34.43 -22.29 5.31
CA THR A 224 34.36 -22.09 3.86
C THR A 224 33.33 -21.03 3.49
N ASN A 225 32.16 -21.04 4.13
CA ASN A 225 31.12 -20.02 3.94
C ASN A 225 31.60 -18.63 4.36
N GLN A 226 32.13 -18.52 5.58
CA GLN A 226 32.68 -17.28 6.15
C GLN A 226 33.77 -16.68 5.24
N LYS A 227 34.68 -17.53 4.74
CA LYS A 227 35.75 -17.11 3.82
C LYS A 227 35.22 -16.63 2.47
N ASN A 228 34.13 -17.21 1.96
CA ASN A 228 33.48 -16.79 0.71
C ASN A 228 32.88 -15.38 0.80
N TYR A 229 32.37 -15.01 1.98
CA TYR A 229 31.81 -13.67 2.25
C TYR A 229 32.81 -12.65 2.81
N GLY A 230 34.06 -13.05 3.05
CA GLY A 230 35.10 -12.17 3.60
C GLY A 230 34.91 -11.86 5.08
N GLU A 231 34.18 -12.71 5.80
CA GLU A 231 33.95 -12.58 7.24
C GLU A 231 35.18 -13.06 8.05
N LEU A 232 35.30 -12.58 9.29
CA LEU A 232 36.43 -12.88 10.16
C LEU A 232 36.23 -14.24 10.83
N ILE A 233 37.16 -15.16 10.59
CA ILE A 233 37.09 -16.53 11.11
C ILE A 233 37.89 -16.66 12.41
N GLU A 234 37.23 -17.11 13.47
CA GLU A 234 37.87 -17.54 14.72
C GLU A 234 38.20 -19.04 14.66
N TYR A 235 39.49 -19.37 14.59
CA TYR A 235 39.98 -20.74 14.56
C TYR A 235 40.19 -21.28 15.98
N LEU A 236 39.88 -22.57 16.20
CA LEU A 236 40.17 -23.21 17.48
C LEU A 236 41.68 -23.39 17.68
N GLU A 237 42.22 -22.81 18.75
CA GLU A 237 43.64 -22.97 19.10
C GLU A 237 43.98 -24.46 19.31
N LYS A 238 45.09 -24.90 18.69
CA LYS A 238 45.62 -26.28 18.80
C LYS A 238 44.75 -27.38 18.17
N ASN A 239 43.91 -27.03 17.19
CA ASN A 239 43.24 -28.00 16.31
C ASN A 239 43.93 -28.03 14.94
N ARG A 240 44.41 -29.20 14.48
CA ARG A 240 45.15 -29.33 13.22
C ARG A 240 44.31 -29.04 11.98
N PHE A 241 43.01 -29.33 12.01
CA PHE A 241 42.13 -29.08 10.86
C PHE A 241 41.97 -27.58 10.65
N ASP A 242 41.72 -26.85 11.73
CA ASP A 242 41.59 -25.40 11.76
C ASP A 242 42.92 -24.71 11.39
N PHE A 243 44.04 -25.17 11.97
CA PHE A 243 45.37 -24.66 11.63
C PHE A 243 45.71 -24.87 10.15
N PHE A 244 45.44 -26.07 9.62
CA PHE A 244 45.65 -26.35 8.20
C PHE A 244 44.78 -25.46 7.32
N PHE A 245 43.49 -25.33 7.62
CA PHE A 245 42.55 -24.48 6.88
C PHE A 245 42.99 -23.01 6.87
N SER A 246 43.50 -22.50 7.99
CA SER A 246 44.00 -21.12 8.10
C SER A 246 45.18 -20.82 7.17
N LYS A 247 46.05 -21.81 6.94
CA LYS A 247 47.23 -21.73 6.06
C LYS A 247 46.94 -22.14 4.61
N TYR A 248 45.82 -22.80 4.37
CA TYR A 248 45.46 -23.29 3.05
C TYR A 248 45.13 -22.10 2.13
N GLU A 249 45.97 -21.92 1.11
CA GLU A 249 45.73 -20.93 0.06
C GLU A 249 44.46 -21.32 -0.70
N TYR A 250 43.45 -20.46 -0.57
CA TYR A 250 42.17 -20.61 -1.23
C TYR A 250 42.34 -20.29 -2.72
N SER A 251 42.86 -21.25 -3.47
CA SER A 251 43.05 -21.11 -4.92
C SER A 251 41.69 -21.14 -5.60
N ASN A 252 41.16 -19.96 -5.84
CA ASN A 252 39.77 -19.74 -6.18
C ASN A 252 39.55 -20.03 -7.68
N LYS A 253 39.50 -21.31 -8.07
CA LYS A 253 39.18 -21.72 -9.45
C LYS A 253 37.76 -21.32 -9.87
N TYR A 254 36.87 -21.00 -8.92
CA TYR A 254 35.45 -20.71 -9.15
C TYR A 254 35.10 -19.20 -9.20
N THR A 255 35.88 -18.29 -8.60
CA THR A 255 35.64 -16.83 -8.77
C THR A 255 36.14 -16.29 -10.10
N ILE A 256 37.14 -16.92 -10.73
CA ILE A 256 37.73 -16.44 -11.98
C ILE A 256 36.79 -16.72 -13.19
N SER A 257 35.95 -17.76 -13.13
CA SER A 257 35.02 -18.08 -14.24
C SER A 257 33.72 -17.26 -14.22
N ASN A 258 33.31 -16.69 -13.08
CA ASN A 258 32.05 -15.95 -12.94
C ASN A 258 32.21 -14.41 -12.81
N GLY A 259 33.44 -13.90 -12.98
CA GLY A 259 33.78 -12.48 -12.82
C GLY A 259 33.17 -11.49 -13.82
N SER A 260 32.23 -11.89 -14.67
CA SER A 260 31.58 -11.02 -15.66
C SER A 260 30.06 -10.86 -15.52
N LYS A 261 29.43 -11.39 -14.44
CA LYS A 261 27.99 -11.21 -14.19
C LYS A 261 27.61 -10.89 -12.73
N LYS A 262 28.40 -10.10 -12.01
CA LYS A 262 27.89 -9.38 -10.83
C LYS A 262 27.37 -7.99 -11.24
N GLN A 263 26.42 -7.98 -12.18
CA GLN A 263 25.40 -6.92 -12.19
C GLN A 263 24.35 -7.34 -11.18
N LYS A 264 23.84 -6.36 -10.41
CA LYS A 264 22.67 -6.49 -9.53
C LYS A 264 21.61 -7.38 -10.21
N GLN A 265 21.54 -8.65 -9.81
CA GLN A 265 20.35 -9.44 -10.02
C GLN A 265 19.44 -9.08 -8.87
N ASP A 266 18.47 -8.22 -9.15
CA ASP A 266 17.24 -8.19 -8.39
C ASP A 266 16.73 -9.65 -8.31
N GLY A 267 16.59 -10.16 -7.08
CA GLY A 267 16.08 -11.51 -6.80
C GLY A 267 17.04 -12.66 -7.07
N ILE A 268 18.17 -12.75 -6.36
CA ILE A 268 18.83 -14.06 -6.20
C ILE A 268 17.94 -14.90 -5.26
N ILE A 269 16.94 -15.58 -5.82
CA ILE A 269 16.16 -16.58 -5.10
C ILE A 269 17.10 -17.74 -4.81
N LYS A 270 17.63 -17.78 -3.58
CA LYS A 270 18.37 -18.94 -3.11
C LYS A 270 17.44 -20.11 -2.90
N ARG A 271 17.96 -21.25 -3.36
CA ARG A 271 17.33 -22.55 -3.43
C ARG A 271 17.63 -23.30 -2.17
N PHE A 272 16.63 -23.37 -1.32
CA PHE A 272 16.27 -24.46 -0.43
C PHE A 272 15.21 -23.79 0.43
N HIS A 273 13.97 -24.26 0.33
CA HIS A 273 12.93 -24.34 1.35
C HIS A 273 11.59 -24.54 0.68
N THR A 274 10.72 -25.17 1.46
CA THR A 274 9.41 -25.74 1.18
C THR A 274 8.72 -25.25 -0.10
N ALA A 275 8.07 -26.17 -0.81
CA ALA A 275 7.19 -25.83 -1.92
C ALA A 275 6.24 -24.68 -1.57
N GLN A 276 6.07 -23.75 -2.50
CA GLN A 276 5.29 -22.52 -2.33
C GLN A 276 4.41 -22.30 -3.56
N TYR A 277 3.30 -21.61 -3.33
CA TYR A 277 2.48 -21.13 -4.42
C TYR A 277 3.09 -19.86 -5.01
N TYR A 278 2.90 -19.69 -6.30
CA TYR A 278 3.33 -18.52 -7.06
C TYR A 278 2.23 -18.10 -8.04
N TYR A 279 2.06 -16.81 -8.25
CA TYR A 279 1.01 -16.25 -9.11
C TYR A 279 1.61 -15.35 -10.18
N GLU A 280 1.42 -15.71 -11.45
CA GLU A 280 1.94 -14.97 -12.61
C GLU A 280 0.96 -15.08 -13.77
N ASP A 281 0.80 -14.00 -14.55
CA ASP A 281 -0.04 -13.98 -15.75
C ASP A 281 -1.44 -14.61 -15.56
N THR A 282 -2.12 -14.27 -14.45
CA THR A 282 -3.45 -14.79 -14.06
C THR A 282 -3.53 -16.28 -13.72
N ASN A 283 -2.38 -16.95 -13.62
CA ASN A 283 -2.29 -18.38 -13.33
C ASN A 283 -1.66 -18.63 -11.96
N ILE A 284 -2.08 -19.72 -11.33
CA ILE A 284 -1.50 -20.23 -10.09
C ILE A 284 -0.48 -21.29 -10.47
N TYR A 285 0.68 -21.23 -9.85
CA TYR A 285 1.74 -22.20 -10.00
C TYR A 285 2.15 -22.75 -8.64
N LEU A 286 2.64 -23.98 -8.64
CA LEU A 286 3.32 -24.60 -7.53
C LEU A 286 4.80 -24.67 -7.86
N GLN A 287 5.62 -23.90 -7.14
CA GLN A 287 7.06 -23.93 -7.28
C GLN A 287 7.63 -24.99 -6.35
N LEU A 288 8.25 -26.02 -6.94
CA LEU A 288 8.91 -27.09 -6.21
C LEU A 288 10.41 -26.86 -6.18
N PRO A 289 11.02 -26.76 -4.98
CA PRO A 289 12.47 -26.62 -4.86
C PRO A 289 13.16 -27.93 -5.24
N ARG A 290 14.48 -27.85 -5.46
CA ARG A 290 15.32 -29.04 -5.68
C ARG A 290 15.24 -29.97 -4.47
N GLN A 291 15.01 -31.25 -4.70
CA GLN A 291 14.95 -32.28 -3.65
C GLN A 291 16.14 -33.23 -3.75
N ILE A 292 16.76 -33.58 -2.62
CA ILE A 292 17.83 -34.58 -2.56
C ILE A 292 17.23 -35.97 -2.81
N ILE A 293 17.83 -36.73 -3.72
CA ILE A 293 17.41 -38.08 -4.09
C ILE A 293 18.44 -39.10 -3.58
N GLU A 294 17.97 -40.11 -2.85
CA GLU A 294 18.84 -41.21 -2.40
C GLU A 294 19.40 -41.99 -3.59
N SER A 295 20.63 -42.51 -3.44
CA SER A 295 21.32 -43.27 -4.49
C SER A 295 20.58 -44.52 -4.97
N ASP A 296 19.58 -44.98 -4.23
CA ASP A 296 18.84 -46.21 -4.53
C ASP A 296 17.69 -45.96 -5.52
N PHE A 297 17.38 -44.68 -5.78
CA PHE A 297 16.26 -44.23 -6.60
C PHE A 297 16.67 -43.50 -7.88
N VAL A 298 17.97 -43.44 -8.20
CA VAL A 298 18.50 -42.65 -9.32
C VAL A 298 18.60 -43.42 -10.64
N ASP A 299 18.34 -44.74 -10.60
CA ASP A 299 18.47 -45.64 -11.75
C ASP A 299 17.25 -45.56 -12.68
N LYS A 300 16.10 -45.13 -12.15
CA LYS A 300 14.83 -45.01 -12.86
C LYS A 300 14.52 -43.55 -13.21
N GLU A 301 13.54 -43.34 -14.08
CA GLU A 301 13.01 -42.00 -14.35
C GLU A 301 12.27 -41.44 -13.12
N LEU A 302 12.43 -40.14 -12.90
CA LEU A 302 11.79 -39.42 -11.81
C LEU A 302 10.58 -38.65 -12.32
N PHE A 303 9.50 -38.71 -11.56
CA PHE A 303 8.28 -37.97 -11.83
C PHE A 303 7.82 -37.26 -10.56
N VAL A 304 7.13 -36.15 -10.72
CA VAL A 304 6.34 -35.55 -9.66
C VAL A 304 4.87 -35.74 -9.97
N GLU A 305 4.15 -36.27 -8.99
CA GLU A 305 2.70 -36.35 -9.00
C GLU A 305 2.16 -35.25 -8.08
N VAL A 306 1.33 -34.35 -8.61
CA VAL A 306 0.57 -33.41 -7.80
C VAL A 306 -0.83 -33.98 -7.59
N LEU A 307 -1.21 -34.12 -6.32
CA LEU A 307 -2.45 -34.75 -5.90
C LEU A 307 -3.41 -33.72 -5.32
N PHE A 308 -4.66 -33.75 -5.78
CA PHE A 308 -5.76 -32.95 -5.22
C PHE A 308 -6.70 -33.94 -4.52
N ASP A 309 -6.95 -33.75 -3.22
CA ASP A 309 -7.75 -34.71 -2.41
C ASP A 309 -7.27 -36.17 -2.55
N ASP A 310 -5.94 -36.38 -2.54
CA ASP A 310 -5.27 -37.68 -2.73
C ASP A 310 -5.45 -38.33 -4.12
N GLN A 311 -6.01 -37.61 -5.11
CA GLN A 311 -6.08 -38.06 -6.50
C GLN A 311 -5.00 -37.39 -7.35
N VAL A 312 -4.26 -38.18 -8.13
CA VAL A 312 -3.22 -37.66 -9.05
C VAL A 312 -3.89 -36.88 -10.18
N GLU A 313 -3.56 -35.60 -10.26
CA GLU A 313 -4.09 -34.68 -11.27
C GLU A 313 -3.04 -34.32 -12.31
N ILE A 314 -1.80 -34.11 -11.87
CA ILE A 314 -0.69 -33.66 -12.70
C ILE A 314 0.47 -34.62 -12.51
N VAL A 315 1.09 -35.01 -13.63
CA VAL A 315 2.32 -35.80 -13.62
C VAL A 315 3.33 -35.10 -14.52
N GLU A 316 4.43 -34.66 -13.93
CA GLU A 316 5.52 -34.02 -14.65
C GLU A 316 6.81 -34.81 -14.49
N ARG A 317 7.62 -34.86 -15.55
CA ARG A 317 8.93 -35.50 -15.50
C ARG A 317 9.91 -34.58 -14.78
N LEU A 318 10.68 -35.13 -13.84
CA LEU A 318 11.76 -34.42 -13.18
C LEU A 318 13.11 -34.82 -13.75
N LEU A 319 13.95 -33.83 -14.07
CA LEU A 319 15.35 -34.09 -14.40
C LEU A 319 16.19 -34.33 -13.14
N LEU A 320 17.02 -35.36 -13.21
CA LEU A 320 18.02 -35.67 -12.20
C LEU A 320 19.29 -34.86 -12.46
N ILE A 321 19.60 -33.94 -11.56
CA ILE A 321 20.84 -33.18 -11.53
C ILE A 321 21.87 -33.95 -10.72
N LYS A 322 23.01 -34.24 -11.36
CA LYS A 322 24.17 -34.91 -10.73
C LYS A 322 25.13 -33.84 -10.22
N SER A 323 25.47 -33.90 -8.94
CA SER A 323 26.44 -33.02 -8.30
C SER A 323 27.70 -33.81 -7.88
N ARG A 324 28.45 -33.35 -6.87
CA ARG A 324 29.68 -34.01 -6.39
C ARG A 324 29.37 -35.28 -5.61
N LEU A 325 28.47 -35.19 -4.64
CA LEU A 325 28.07 -36.33 -3.80
C LEU A 325 26.56 -36.56 -3.80
N LEU A 326 25.75 -35.53 -4.04
CA LEU A 326 24.29 -35.63 -4.07
C LEU A 326 23.73 -35.84 -5.47
N PHE A 327 22.55 -36.43 -5.50
CA PHE A 327 21.62 -36.34 -6.62
C PHE A 327 20.48 -35.43 -6.21
N LYS A 328 20.09 -34.52 -7.09
CA LYS A 328 18.98 -33.62 -6.85
C LYS A 328 17.99 -33.66 -7.99
N THR A 329 16.74 -33.33 -7.73
CA THR A 329 15.82 -32.94 -8.80
C THR A 329 16.16 -31.53 -9.27
N GLU A 330 15.74 -31.19 -10.47
CA GLU A 330 15.62 -29.79 -10.85
C GLU A 330 14.56 -29.07 -10.02
N GLN A 331 14.60 -27.73 -10.07
CA GLN A 331 13.51 -26.89 -9.61
C GLN A 331 12.50 -26.84 -10.75
N ILE A 332 11.23 -27.11 -10.44
CA ILE A 332 10.15 -27.10 -11.42
C ILE A 332 9.03 -26.19 -10.94
N THR A 333 8.41 -25.49 -11.88
CA THR A 333 7.21 -24.69 -11.64
C THR A 333 6.07 -25.39 -12.37
N ILE A 334 5.06 -25.83 -11.62
CA ILE A 334 3.95 -26.62 -12.14
C ILE A 334 2.70 -25.75 -12.16
N HIS A 335 2.02 -25.66 -13.30
CA HIS A 335 0.75 -24.95 -13.40
C HIS A 335 -0.35 -25.67 -12.61
N ILE A 336 -1.07 -24.94 -11.76
CA ILE A 336 -2.19 -25.44 -10.97
C ILE A 336 -3.48 -24.96 -11.67
N PRO A 337 -4.17 -25.83 -12.43
CA PRO A 337 -5.29 -25.42 -13.29
C PRO A 337 -6.55 -25.07 -12.50
N ARG A 338 -6.65 -25.53 -11.25
CA ARG A 338 -7.78 -25.28 -10.35
C ARG A 338 -7.29 -25.21 -8.91
N PHE A 339 -7.83 -24.28 -8.12
CA PHE A 339 -7.51 -24.22 -6.68
C PHE A 339 -8.17 -25.38 -5.94
N ASN A 340 -7.44 -26.00 -5.01
CA ASN A 340 -7.93 -27.03 -4.10
C ASN A 340 -7.24 -26.82 -2.74
N ASN A 341 -7.97 -26.98 -1.64
CA ASN A 341 -7.43 -26.72 -0.31
C ASN A 341 -6.52 -27.83 0.22
N LYS A 342 -6.56 -29.02 -0.40
CA LYS A 342 -5.77 -30.21 -0.10
C LYS A 342 -4.91 -30.62 -1.30
N ILE A 343 -4.03 -29.72 -1.71
CA ILE A 343 -2.96 -30.03 -2.67
C ILE A 343 -1.78 -30.65 -1.92
N SER A 344 -1.23 -31.72 -2.45
CA SER A 344 0.05 -32.29 -2.04
C SER A 344 0.84 -32.72 -3.26
N TYR A 345 2.14 -32.99 -3.11
CA TYR A 345 2.92 -33.60 -4.17
C TYR A 345 3.75 -34.77 -3.64
N ARG A 346 4.05 -35.70 -4.54
CA ARG A 346 4.92 -36.85 -4.29
C ARG A 346 5.93 -36.97 -5.41
N ILE A 347 7.16 -37.35 -5.06
CA ILE A 347 8.19 -37.66 -6.04
C ILE A 347 8.26 -39.17 -6.17
N MET A 348 8.23 -39.64 -7.41
CA MET A 348 8.22 -41.03 -7.81
C MET A 348 9.53 -41.40 -8.51
N SER A 349 10.05 -42.59 -8.26
CA SER A 349 11.14 -43.22 -9.01
C SER A 349 10.63 -44.53 -9.62
N GLY A 350 10.26 -44.48 -10.90
CA GLY A 350 9.33 -45.46 -11.48
C GLY A 350 8.07 -45.58 -10.61
N ASP A 351 7.75 -46.78 -10.14
CA ASP A 351 6.54 -47.04 -9.34
C ASP A 351 6.70 -46.83 -7.82
N THR A 352 7.83 -46.28 -7.37
CA THR A 352 8.13 -46.14 -5.93
C THR A 352 8.05 -44.68 -5.49
N VAL A 353 7.25 -44.38 -4.47
CA VAL A 353 7.21 -43.07 -3.82
C VAL A 353 8.49 -42.88 -3.01
N ILE A 354 9.26 -41.84 -3.31
CA ILE A 354 10.52 -41.53 -2.63
C ILE A 354 10.42 -40.29 -1.73
N TYR A 355 9.44 -39.42 -2.00
CA TYR A 355 9.12 -38.26 -1.17
C TYR A 355 7.62 -37.97 -1.22
N SER A 356 7.07 -37.44 -0.12
CA SER A 356 5.69 -36.94 -0.05
C SER A 356 5.63 -35.68 0.79
N SER A 357 5.00 -34.63 0.25
CA SER A 357 4.80 -33.36 0.97
C SER A 357 3.75 -33.46 2.08
N GLN A 358 2.92 -34.51 2.08
CA GLN A 358 1.78 -34.65 3.00
C GLN A 358 0.95 -33.35 3.06
N ALA A 359 0.59 -32.87 4.25
CA ALA A 359 -0.26 -31.71 4.47
C ALA A 359 0.47 -30.35 4.41
N VAL A 360 1.77 -30.30 4.07
CA VAL A 360 2.57 -29.06 4.08
C VAL A 360 1.99 -27.96 3.18
N LEU A 361 1.33 -28.35 2.08
CA LEU A 361 0.74 -27.45 1.09
C LEU A 361 -0.76 -27.22 1.26
N PHE A 362 -1.36 -27.72 2.35
CA PHE A 362 -2.79 -27.51 2.59
C PHE A 362 -3.03 -26.04 2.91
N ARG A 363 -3.97 -25.42 2.19
CA ARG A 363 -4.29 -24.00 2.26
C ARG A 363 -5.79 -23.82 2.05
N GLU A 364 -6.49 -23.31 3.06
CA GLU A 364 -7.89 -22.90 2.85
C GLU A 364 -7.99 -21.69 1.92
N PHE A 365 -7.00 -20.80 1.98
CA PHE A 365 -6.82 -19.67 1.10
C PHE A 365 -5.32 -19.40 0.89
N ILE A 366 -4.97 -18.69 -0.19
CA ILE A 366 -3.59 -18.28 -0.50
C ILE A 366 -3.55 -16.75 -0.65
N ILE A 367 -2.56 -16.09 -0.05
CA ILE A 367 -2.34 -14.65 -0.19
C ILE A 367 -1.07 -14.44 -1.01
N PHE A 368 -1.13 -13.57 -2.02
CA PHE A 368 0.00 -13.17 -2.84
C PHE A 368 0.29 -11.68 -2.70
N ASP A 369 1.59 -11.33 -2.71
CA ASP A 369 2.04 -9.95 -2.86
C ASP A 369 1.83 -9.46 -4.31
N LEU A 370 2.15 -8.19 -4.56
CA LEU A 370 2.08 -7.61 -5.90
C LEU A 370 3.06 -8.26 -6.90
N GLN A 371 4.11 -8.91 -6.40
CA GLN A 371 5.11 -9.64 -7.19
C GLN A 371 4.69 -11.10 -7.48
N GLY A 372 3.57 -11.56 -6.90
CA GLY A 372 3.05 -12.90 -7.09
C GLY A 372 3.58 -13.97 -6.12
N ASN A 373 4.32 -13.60 -5.07
CA ASN A 373 4.85 -14.56 -4.10
C ASN A 373 3.83 -14.84 -2.98
N GLU A 374 3.74 -16.09 -2.54
CA GLU A 374 2.91 -16.47 -1.39
C GLU A 374 3.39 -15.75 -0.11
N ILE A 375 2.49 -15.00 0.53
CA ILE A 375 2.72 -14.35 1.83
C ILE A 375 2.08 -15.18 2.94
N ASN A 376 2.80 -15.32 4.05
CA ASN A 376 2.21 -15.83 5.28
C ASN A 376 1.20 -14.81 5.85
N PRO A 377 -0.02 -15.21 6.25
CA PRO A 377 -1.00 -14.30 6.87
C PRO A 377 -0.46 -13.45 8.03
N LYS A 378 0.52 -13.98 8.79
CA LYS A 378 1.17 -13.27 9.91
C LYS A 378 2.10 -12.12 9.48
N LYS A 379 2.42 -12.02 8.19
CA LYS A 379 3.29 -11.01 7.60
C LYS A 379 2.52 -10.07 6.67
N LEU A 380 1.20 -10.00 6.81
CA LEU A 380 0.38 -9.09 6.02
C LEU A 380 0.77 -7.64 6.32
N THR A 381 1.01 -6.86 5.27
CA THR A 381 1.31 -5.43 5.34
C THR A 381 0.14 -4.61 4.80
N ASP A 382 0.27 -3.29 4.79
CA ASP A 382 -0.68 -2.35 4.18
C ASP A 382 -0.57 -2.28 2.64
N GLU A 383 0.25 -3.13 2.01
CA GLU A 383 0.31 -3.22 0.55
C GLU A 383 -0.90 -3.98 -0.01
N PRO A 384 -1.32 -3.70 -1.26
CA PRO A 384 -2.37 -4.47 -1.91
C PRO A 384 -1.98 -5.93 -2.09
N VAL A 385 -2.91 -6.84 -1.84
CA VAL A 385 -2.70 -8.29 -1.95
C VAL A 385 -3.74 -8.96 -2.83
N LYS A 386 -3.37 -10.11 -3.40
CA LYS A 386 -4.30 -10.99 -4.11
C LYS A 386 -4.59 -12.23 -3.26
N ILE A 387 -5.86 -12.54 -3.09
CA ILE A 387 -6.33 -13.60 -2.20
C ILE A 387 -7.11 -14.61 -3.03
N ILE A 388 -6.70 -15.88 -2.98
CA ILE A 388 -7.36 -16.97 -3.69
C ILE A 388 -8.16 -17.81 -2.68
N THR A 389 -9.46 -17.97 -2.96
CA THR A 389 -10.40 -18.75 -2.15
C THR A 389 -11.28 -19.64 -3.02
N GLN A 390 -12.00 -20.58 -2.41
CA GLN A 390 -13.08 -21.31 -3.08
C GLN A 390 -14.22 -20.34 -3.46
N LEU A 391 -15.15 -20.74 -4.34
CA LEU A 391 -16.19 -19.84 -4.85
C LEU A 391 -17.14 -19.36 -3.73
N GLU A 392 -17.46 -20.26 -2.82
CA GLU A 392 -18.32 -20.08 -1.65
C GLU A 392 -17.71 -19.24 -0.53
N ASP A 393 -16.39 -19.06 -0.54
CA ASP A 393 -15.63 -18.49 0.56
C ASP A 393 -15.49 -16.98 0.43
N ASP A 394 -16.07 -16.24 1.38
CA ASP A 394 -16.08 -14.79 1.33
C ASP A 394 -14.80 -14.11 1.87
N VAL A 395 -14.38 -13.05 1.18
CA VAL A 395 -13.33 -12.14 1.61
C VAL A 395 -13.96 -10.78 1.85
N LEU A 396 -13.98 -10.36 3.11
CA LEU A 396 -14.56 -9.11 3.56
C LEU A 396 -13.49 -8.24 4.21
N THR A 397 -13.69 -6.94 4.16
CA THR A 397 -12.82 -5.96 4.79
C THR A 397 -13.64 -4.77 5.28
N ASP A 398 -13.17 -4.14 6.34
CA ASP A 398 -13.78 -2.98 6.99
C ASP A 398 -13.52 -1.66 6.24
N ASP A 399 -12.32 -1.51 5.66
CA ASP A 399 -11.87 -0.22 5.13
C ASP A 399 -11.24 -0.24 3.72
N ALA A 400 -11.09 -1.43 3.11
CA ALA A 400 -10.41 -1.59 1.82
C ALA A 400 -11.37 -1.79 0.62
N GLU A 401 -10.99 -1.25 -0.55
CA GLU A 401 -11.66 -1.63 -1.80
C GLU A 401 -11.29 -3.10 -2.12
N ILE A 402 -12.28 -3.86 -2.58
CA ILE A 402 -12.10 -5.24 -3.00
C ILE A 402 -12.55 -5.37 -4.45
N ILE A 403 -11.71 -5.97 -5.28
CA ILE A 403 -12.05 -6.37 -6.64
C ILE A 403 -12.05 -7.90 -6.69
N VAL A 404 -13.16 -8.50 -7.14
CA VAL A 404 -13.30 -9.96 -7.22
C VAL A 404 -13.38 -10.40 -8.68
N GLU A 405 -12.53 -11.34 -9.05
CA GLU A 405 -12.54 -12.06 -10.32
C GLU A 405 -12.97 -13.50 -10.09
N TYR A 406 -13.95 -13.97 -10.86
CA TYR A 406 -14.48 -15.33 -10.75
C TYR A 406 -13.87 -16.24 -11.82
N TYR A 407 -13.42 -17.42 -11.38
CA TYR A 407 -12.93 -18.50 -12.23
C TYR A 407 -13.79 -19.75 -12.04
N SER A 408 -13.48 -20.84 -12.74
CA SER A 408 -14.35 -22.03 -12.80
C SER A 408 -14.69 -22.67 -11.45
N ASN A 409 -13.76 -22.64 -10.50
CA ASN A 409 -13.93 -23.28 -9.18
C ASN A 409 -13.25 -22.49 -8.04
N TYR A 410 -12.81 -21.28 -8.31
CA TYR A 410 -12.17 -20.40 -7.34
C TYR A 410 -12.41 -18.96 -7.73
N ARG A 411 -12.05 -18.05 -6.83
CA ARG A 411 -12.09 -16.62 -7.08
C ARG A 411 -10.81 -15.96 -6.61
N ILE A 412 -10.45 -14.87 -7.27
CA ILE A 412 -9.31 -14.03 -6.90
C ILE A 412 -9.87 -12.71 -6.39
N THR A 413 -9.58 -12.39 -5.15
CA THR A 413 -9.94 -11.15 -4.50
C THR A 413 -8.69 -10.28 -4.40
N THR A 414 -8.66 -9.14 -5.08
CA THR A 414 -7.64 -8.11 -4.87
C THR A 414 -8.14 -7.17 -3.77
N ALA A 415 -7.41 -7.10 -2.65
CA ALA A 415 -7.74 -6.24 -1.51
C ALA A 415 -6.72 -5.11 -1.38
N TYR A 416 -7.19 -3.86 -1.33
CA TYR A 416 -6.35 -2.67 -1.20
C TYR A 416 -6.24 -2.23 0.27
N LEU A 417 -5.24 -2.77 0.96
CA LEU A 417 -5.10 -2.67 2.41
C LEU A 417 -4.56 -1.31 2.89
N ASN A 418 -4.70 -1.07 4.20
CA ASN A 418 -4.13 0.03 4.94
C ASN A 418 -3.56 -0.45 6.30
N GLU A 419 -2.87 0.42 7.05
CA GLU A 419 -2.21 0.10 8.33
C GLU A 419 -3.14 -0.45 9.44
N GLU A 420 -4.45 -0.23 9.34
CA GLU A 420 -5.46 -0.69 10.29
C GLU A 420 -6.48 -1.65 9.64
N SER A 421 -6.24 -2.14 8.43
CA SER A 421 -7.18 -3.03 7.74
C SER A 421 -7.34 -4.39 8.42
N VAL A 422 -8.59 -4.83 8.48
CA VAL A 422 -8.97 -6.18 8.87
C VAL A 422 -9.53 -6.90 7.64
N LEU A 423 -8.97 -8.08 7.36
CA LEU A 423 -9.47 -9.03 6.38
C LEU A 423 -10.16 -10.17 7.10
N LEU A 424 -11.43 -10.41 6.76
CA LEU A 424 -12.15 -11.60 7.16
C LEU A 424 -12.22 -12.54 5.96
N ILE A 425 -11.54 -13.68 6.05
CA ILE A 425 -11.61 -14.76 5.07
C ILE A 425 -12.25 -15.95 5.77
N ASN A 426 -13.49 -16.29 5.38
CA ASN A 426 -14.32 -17.26 6.09
C ASN A 426 -14.50 -16.89 7.59
N ASP A 427 -14.04 -17.74 8.50
CA ASP A 427 -14.03 -17.51 9.94
C ASP A 427 -12.69 -17.00 10.49
N LYS A 428 -11.75 -16.65 9.60
CA LYS A 428 -10.39 -16.25 9.97
C LYS A 428 -10.22 -14.76 9.82
N VAL A 429 -9.75 -14.12 10.89
CA VAL A 429 -9.48 -12.68 10.92
C VAL A 429 -7.98 -12.48 10.72
N ILE A 430 -7.60 -11.74 9.69
CA ILE A 430 -6.21 -11.41 9.37
C ILE A 430 -6.08 -9.90 9.42
N THR A 431 -5.00 -9.39 10.01
CA THR A 431 -4.82 -7.96 10.18
C THR A 431 -3.45 -7.52 9.68
N THR A 432 -3.36 -6.29 9.19
CA THR A 432 -2.09 -5.67 8.80
C THR A 432 -1.25 -5.28 10.02
N ASN A 433 -1.92 -5.05 11.15
CA ASN A 433 -1.29 -4.77 12.44
C ASN A 433 -2.11 -5.38 13.59
N THR A 434 -1.43 -5.80 14.66
CA THR A 434 -2.06 -6.18 15.94
C THR A 434 -3.01 -5.10 16.50
N ALA A 435 -2.74 -3.82 16.23
CA ALA A 435 -3.56 -2.70 16.65
C ALA A 435 -4.83 -2.46 15.79
N ALA A 436 -4.97 -3.15 14.65
CA ALA A 436 -6.09 -2.98 13.73
C ALA A 436 -7.43 -3.36 14.38
N VAL A 437 -7.45 -4.47 15.13
CA VAL A 437 -8.65 -4.90 15.86
C VAL A 437 -8.80 -4.08 17.13
N LYS A 438 -9.70 -3.10 17.08
CA LYS A 438 -10.08 -2.25 18.22
C LYS A 438 -11.24 -2.88 18.99
N ASN A 439 -11.24 -2.70 20.31
CA ASN A 439 -12.41 -3.03 21.13
C ASN A 439 -13.46 -1.94 20.89
N GLU A 440 -14.61 -2.29 20.33
CA GLU A 440 -15.62 -1.31 19.98
C GLU A 440 -17.03 -1.88 19.96
N ILE A 441 -18.01 -0.98 20.00
CA ILE A 441 -19.42 -1.25 19.86
C ILE A 441 -19.82 -1.15 18.38
N ASP A 442 -20.60 -2.11 17.89
CA ASP A 442 -21.07 -2.16 16.50
C ASP A 442 -21.99 -0.97 16.20
N ARG A 443 -21.53 -0.12 15.27
CA ARG A 443 -22.20 1.13 14.88
C ARG A 443 -23.23 0.95 13.75
N SER A 444 -23.44 -0.25 13.24
CA SER A 444 -24.35 -0.51 12.09
C SER A 444 -25.78 -0.01 12.32
N PHE A 445 -26.24 0.01 13.57
CA PHE A 445 -27.59 0.42 13.94
C PHE A 445 -27.67 1.78 14.62
N ILE A 446 -26.59 2.56 14.62
CA ILE A 446 -26.56 3.89 15.23
C ILE A 446 -27.40 4.88 14.40
N TYR A 447 -28.15 5.75 15.08
CA TYR A 447 -28.74 6.91 14.42
C TYR A 447 -27.66 7.97 14.20
N LYS A 448 -27.21 8.12 12.96
CA LYS A 448 -26.19 9.11 12.58
C LYS A 448 -26.61 10.51 13.03
N GLY A 449 -25.70 11.22 13.71
CA GLY A 449 -25.94 12.58 14.18
C GLY A 449 -26.94 12.72 15.34
N VAL A 450 -27.45 11.64 15.93
CA VAL A 450 -28.40 11.71 17.05
C VAL A 450 -27.72 11.27 18.35
N ARG A 451 -27.81 12.12 19.37
CA ARG A 451 -27.25 11.86 20.70
C ARG A 451 -28.14 12.37 21.82
N ILE A 452 -28.00 11.81 23.01
CA ILE A 452 -28.66 12.31 24.23
C ILE A 452 -27.59 12.83 25.19
N GLU A 453 -27.79 14.02 25.75
CA GLU A 453 -26.84 14.66 26.65
C GLU A 453 -27.41 14.83 28.06
N ASP A 454 -26.58 14.60 29.07
CA ASP A 454 -26.84 14.80 30.50
C ASP A 454 -25.66 15.56 31.13
N GLY A 455 -25.72 16.88 31.12
CA GLY A 455 -24.59 17.72 31.53
C GLY A 455 -23.39 17.52 30.60
N PHE A 456 -22.35 16.85 31.09
CA PHE A 456 -21.14 16.51 30.32
C PHE A 456 -21.16 15.09 29.73
N LYS A 457 -22.14 14.24 30.10
CA LYS A 457 -22.26 12.88 29.55
C LYS A 457 -23.03 12.91 28.23
N VAL A 458 -22.53 12.14 27.26
CA VAL A 458 -23.13 11.99 25.93
C VAL A 458 -23.42 10.51 25.70
N TYR A 459 -24.67 10.19 25.37
CA TYR A 459 -25.13 8.84 25.07
C TYR A 459 -25.41 8.73 23.57
N GLN A 460 -24.77 7.76 22.92
CA GLN A 460 -25.02 7.42 21.52
C GLN A 460 -26.38 6.73 21.37
N VAL A 461 -27.11 7.03 20.29
CA VAL A 461 -28.48 6.51 20.10
C VAL A 461 -28.50 5.39 19.06
N TYR A 462 -28.96 4.21 19.44
CA TYR A 462 -29.07 3.04 18.56
C TYR A 462 -30.53 2.66 18.30
N SER A 463 -30.81 2.18 17.08
CA SER A 463 -32.12 1.65 16.70
C SER A 463 -32.37 0.23 17.20
N LYS A 464 -31.31 -0.52 17.51
CA LYS A 464 -31.33 -1.88 18.06
C LYS A 464 -30.25 -2.02 19.13
N VAL A 465 -30.30 -3.09 19.91
CA VAL A 465 -29.21 -3.43 20.83
C VAL A 465 -27.96 -3.71 19.99
N PRO A 466 -26.87 -2.92 20.14
CA PRO A 466 -25.66 -3.13 19.36
C PRO A 466 -24.89 -4.36 19.85
N SER A 467 -24.19 -5.00 18.91
CA SER A 467 -23.19 -6.02 19.25
C SER A 467 -21.88 -5.35 19.67
N ILE A 468 -20.96 -6.10 20.28
CA ILE A 468 -19.65 -5.60 20.67
C ILE A 468 -18.57 -6.52 20.14
N ILE A 469 -17.47 -5.93 19.72
CA ILE A 469 -16.26 -6.64 19.32
C ILE A 469 -15.20 -6.36 20.39
N ILE A 470 -14.65 -7.42 20.98
CA ILE A 470 -13.48 -7.32 21.85
C ILE A 470 -12.38 -8.27 21.37
N ARG A 471 -11.13 -7.82 21.45
CA ARG A 471 -9.94 -8.65 21.29
C ARG A 471 -9.63 -9.33 22.62
N VAL A 472 -9.73 -10.65 22.64
CA VAL A 472 -9.45 -11.50 23.79
C VAL A 472 -7.99 -12.00 23.69
N PRO A 473 -7.11 -11.64 24.64
CA PRO A 473 -5.72 -12.05 24.62
C PRO A 473 -5.52 -13.56 24.69
N PHE A 474 -4.43 -14.05 24.10
CA PHE A 474 -4.02 -15.46 24.14
C PHE A 474 -4.12 -16.05 25.56
N ARG A 475 -4.76 -17.23 25.67
CA ARG A 475 -5.06 -17.99 26.90
C ARG A 475 -6.18 -17.44 27.82
N LYS A 476 -6.89 -16.39 27.42
CA LYS A 476 -8.11 -15.95 28.11
C LYS A 476 -9.35 -16.48 27.39
N SER A 477 -10.46 -16.57 28.10
CA SER A 477 -11.77 -16.92 27.54
C SER A 477 -12.84 -15.89 27.91
N GLU A 478 -14.04 -16.05 27.37
CA GLU A 478 -15.21 -15.24 27.71
C GLU A 478 -15.58 -15.26 29.20
N GLU A 479 -15.20 -16.31 29.94
CA GLU A 479 -15.47 -16.43 31.39
C GLU A 479 -14.62 -15.50 32.25
N ASP A 480 -13.53 -14.98 31.68
CA ASP A 480 -12.60 -14.06 32.34
C ASP A 480 -13.10 -12.61 32.32
N TYR A 481 -14.26 -12.33 31.70
CA TYR A 481 -14.79 -10.97 31.56
C TYR A 481 -16.08 -10.74 32.35
N ILE A 482 -16.19 -9.54 32.91
CA ILE A 482 -17.36 -9.01 33.60
C ILE A 482 -17.90 -7.85 32.79
N VAL A 483 -19.22 -7.84 32.59
CA VAL A 483 -19.93 -6.71 31.99
C VAL A 483 -20.68 -5.96 33.10
N SER A 484 -20.41 -4.67 33.22
CA SER A 484 -21.09 -3.78 34.15
C SER A 484 -22.09 -2.92 33.38
N LEU A 485 -23.39 -3.11 33.63
CA LEU A 485 -24.46 -2.27 33.07
C LEU A 485 -25.01 -1.38 34.18
N ASN A 486 -24.88 -0.06 34.05
CA ASN A 486 -25.34 0.91 35.06
C ASN A 486 -24.87 0.56 36.50
N LYS A 487 -23.61 0.12 36.62
CA LYS A 487 -22.94 -0.35 37.86
C LYS A 487 -23.39 -1.72 38.41
N GLN A 488 -24.26 -2.44 37.72
CA GLN A 488 -24.58 -3.84 38.04
C GLN A 488 -23.68 -4.78 37.24
N ASN A 489 -22.97 -5.67 37.93
CA ASN A 489 -22.02 -6.60 37.32
C ASN A 489 -22.71 -7.91 36.94
N TYR A 490 -22.43 -8.39 35.74
CA TYR A 490 -22.88 -9.67 35.22
C TYR A 490 -21.69 -10.44 34.65
N LEU A 491 -21.75 -11.76 34.67
CA LEU A 491 -20.84 -12.54 33.83
C LEU A 491 -21.23 -12.32 32.37
N MET A 492 -20.24 -12.21 31.48
CA MET A 492 -20.51 -11.92 30.06
C MET A 492 -21.42 -12.97 29.43
N THR A 493 -21.22 -14.25 29.78
CA THR A 493 -21.99 -15.41 29.31
C THR A 493 -23.44 -15.45 29.83
N GLU A 494 -23.78 -14.72 30.89
CA GLU A 494 -25.15 -14.71 31.43
C GLU A 494 -26.10 -13.81 30.64
N ILE A 495 -25.56 -12.77 29.99
CA ILE A 495 -26.35 -11.70 29.37
C ILE A 495 -26.13 -11.55 27.87
N SER A 496 -25.30 -12.41 27.27
CA SER A 496 -24.95 -12.33 25.85
C SER A 496 -24.64 -13.70 25.23
N ASN A 497 -24.83 -13.79 23.91
CA ASN A 497 -24.27 -14.84 23.07
C ASN A 497 -22.92 -14.38 22.51
N ILE A 498 -21.89 -15.22 22.61
CA ILE A 498 -20.52 -14.86 22.25
C ILE A 498 -20.07 -15.79 21.13
N GLU A 499 -19.61 -15.20 20.02
CA GLU A 499 -18.99 -15.89 18.90
C GLU A 499 -17.50 -15.57 18.91
N MET A 500 -16.65 -16.60 18.97
CA MET A 500 -15.20 -16.46 19.02
C MET A 500 -14.61 -16.81 17.66
N LYS A 501 -13.74 -15.95 17.14
CA LYS A 501 -12.97 -16.17 15.90
C LYS A 501 -11.48 -16.05 16.15
N ASP A 502 -10.69 -16.88 15.50
CA ASP A 502 -9.23 -16.83 15.61
C ASP A 502 -8.66 -15.61 14.85
N ILE A 503 -7.70 -14.90 15.47
CA ILE A 503 -6.92 -13.85 14.81
C ILE A 503 -5.58 -14.42 14.33
N TYR A 504 -5.35 -14.39 13.03
CA TYR A 504 -4.18 -14.96 12.33
C TYR A 504 -3.05 -13.94 12.09
N ASP A 505 -2.87 -12.99 13.00
CA ASP A 505 -1.79 -11.98 12.97
C ASP A 505 -0.52 -12.42 13.73
N GLY A 506 -0.52 -13.64 14.29
CA GLY A 506 0.59 -14.21 15.04
C GLY A 506 0.55 -13.99 16.55
N SER A 507 -0.40 -13.20 17.07
CA SER A 507 -0.59 -13.00 18.51
C SER A 507 -1.14 -14.24 19.24
N GLY A 508 -1.96 -15.05 18.55
CA GLY A 508 -2.76 -16.09 19.18
C GLY A 508 -4.01 -15.56 19.91
N ASP A 509 -4.35 -14.29 19.72
CA ASP A 509 -5.56 -13.69 20.27
C ASP A 509 -6.81 -14.15 19.53
N LEU A 510 -7.96 -13.96 20.17
CA LEU A 510 -9.28 -14.26 19.62
C LEU A 510 -10.10 -12.97 19.47
N LEU A 511 -10.93 -12.90 18.44
CA LEU A 511 -11.94 -11.88 18.26
C LEU A 511 -13.27 -12.41 18.84
N ALA A 512 -13.78 -11.76 19.89
CA ALA A 512 -15.08 -12.09 20.45
C ALA A 512 -16.13 -11.10 19.95
N LYS A 513 -17.15 -11.61 19.25
CA LYS A 513 -18.36 -10.88 18.90
C LYS A 513 -19.46 -11.20 19.91
N ILE A 514 -19.84 -10.20 20.68
CA ILE A 514 -20.75 -10.29 21.82
C ILE A 514 -22.10 -9.70 21.41
N ASN A 515 -23.14 -10.52 21.41
CA ASN A 515 -24.51 -10.12 21.12
C ASN A 515 -25.35 -10.19 22.39
N PHE A 516 -25.68 -9.05 22.99
CA PHE A 516 -26.48 -9.00 24.21
C PHE A 516 -27.92 -9.43 23.97
N PHE A 517 -28.52 -10.08 24.96
CA PHE A 517 -29.94 -10.37 24.95
C PHE A 517 -30.76 -9.09 25.10
N ASP A 518 -31.88 -9.02 24.37
CA ASP A 518 -32.87 -7.92 24.48
C ASP A 518 -33.40 -7.74 25.93
N SER A 519 -33.32 -8.78 26.77
CA SER A 519 -33.69 -8.75 28.18
C SER A 519 -32.65 -8.07 29.09
N ALA A 520 -31.37 -8.07 28.70
CA ALA A 520 -30.29 -7.48 29.49
C ALA A 520 -30.21 -5.95 29.30
N ILE A 521 -30.44 -5.48 28.08
CA ILE A 521 -30.36 -4.06 27.69
C ILE A 521 -31.77 -3.49 27.54
N LYS A 522 -32.21 -2.74 28.56
CA LYS A 522 -33.53 -2.09 28.54
C LYS A 522 -33.56 -0.93 27.55
N CYS A 523 -34.51 -0.96 26.62
CA CYS A 523 -34.73 0.13 25.67
C CYS A 523 -35.26 1.40 26.38
N ASN A 524 -35.04 2.57 25.78
CA ASN A 524 -35.47 3.89 26.25
C ASN A 524 -34.88 4.35 27.59
N ILE A 525 -33.83 3.71 28.09
CA ILE A 525 -33.12 4.10 29.31
C ILE A 525 -31.63 4.29 28.96
N PRO A 526 -30.95 5.34 29.47
CA PRO A 526 -29.51 5.48 29.31
C PRO A 526 -28.75 4.33 29.96
N ILE A 527 -27.75 3.82 29.26
CA ILE A 527 -26.93 2.68 29.67
C ILE A 527 -25.49 3.11 29.66
N HIS A 528 -24.85 2.94 30.81
CA HIS A 528 -23.40 2.95 30.96
C HIS A 528 -22.91 1.51 30.94
N LEU A 529 -22.12 1.16 29.93
CA LEU A 529 -21.53 -0.15 29.75
C LEU A 529 -20.03 -0.10 30.01
N GLU A 530 -19.54 -0.99 30.85
CA GLU A 530 -18.11 -1.20 31.10
C GLU A 530 -17.79 -2.71 31.00
N ILE A 531 -16.85 -3.09 30.12
CA ILE A 531 -16.31 -4.45 30.04
C ILE A 531 -14.93 -4.47 30.66
N ARG A 532 -14.72 -5.36 31.63
CA ARG A 532 -13.45 -5.51 32.34
C ARG A 532 -13.11 -6.97 32.59
N GLU A 533 -11.84 -7.22 32.86
CA GLU A 533 -11.36 -8.55 33.25
C GLU A 533 -11.65 -8.84 34.73
N LYS A 534 -12.04 -10.07 35.03
CA LYS A 534 -12.37 -10.55 36.37
C LYS A 534 -11.17 -10.44 37.29
N GLY A 535 -11.35 -9.79 38.43
CA GLY A 535 -10.26 -9.56 39.39
C GLY A 535 -9.27 -8.47 38.96
N SER A 536 -9.52 -7.77 37.85
CA SER A 536 -8.72 -6.67 37.34
C SER A 536 -9.55 -5.38 37.25
N ASN A 537 -8.89 -4.22 37.37
CA ASN A 537 -9.47 -2.92 37.07
C ASN A 537 -9.20 -2.48 35.63
N ARG A 538 -8.64 -3.36 34.80
CA ARG A 538 -8.40 -3.08 33.38
C ARG A 538 -9.73 -3.10 32.63
N VAL A 539 -10.14 -1.92 32.17
CA VAL A 539 -11.29 -1.72 31.30
C VAL A 539 -10.87 -1.97 29.84
N TYR A 540 -11.62 -2.82 29.16
CA TYR A 540 -11.40 -3.15 27.74
C TYR A 540 -12.27 -2.28 26.83
N LEU A 541 -13.47 -1.92 27.29
CA LEU A 541 -14.42 -1.06 26.59
C LEU A 541 -15.30 -0.33 27.61
N GLU A 542 -15.53 0.95 27.40
CA GLU A 542 -16.45 1.78 28.19
C GLU A 542 -17.24 2.67 27.22
N GLU A 543 -18.57 2.54 27.21
CA GLU A 543 -19.44 3.27 26.30
C GLU A 543 -20.76 3.66 26.97
N ASP A 544 -21.23 4.87 26.67
CA ASP A 544 -22.51 5.42 27.12
C ASP A 544 -23.48 5.42 25.91
N PHE A 545 -24.59 4.68 25.99
CA PHE A 545 -25.56 4.60 24.89
C PHE A 545 -27.02 4.43 25.35
N ILE A 546 -27.95 4.55 24.40
CA ILE A 546 -29.38 4.30 24.58
C ILE A 546 -29.97 3.65 23.34
N VAL A 547 -30.91 2.72 23.53
CA VAL A 547 -31.61 2.02 22.42
C VAL A 547 -33.02 2.57 22.25
N LEU A 548 -33.29 3.22 21.11
CA LEU A 548 -34.58 3.79 20.72
C LEU A 548 -35.12 3.11 19.44
N LYS A 549 -35.84 1.99 19.63
CA LYS A 549 -36.39 1.16 18.53
C LYS A 549 -37.45 1.86 17.65
N CYS A 550 -37.99 3.00 18.08
CA CYS A 550 -39.12 3.68 17.44
C CYS A 550 -38.89 5.18 17.24
N LEU A 551 -37.64 5.61 17.06
CA LEU A 551 -37.31 6.99 16.71
C LEU A 551 -37.52 7.21 15.21
N LYS A 552 -38.25 8.28 14.87
CA LYS A 552 -38.41 8.80 13.51
C LYS A 552 -38.04 10.27 13.50
N TYR A 553 -37.22 10.67 12.54
CA TYR A 553 -36.96 12.06 12.25
C TYR A 553 -36.66 12.23 10.76
N GLU A 554 -37.10 13.34 10.18
CA GLU A 554 -36.88 13.64 8.77
C GLU A 554 -36.70 15.14 8.55
N PHE A 555 -35.71 15.51 7.74
CA PHE A 555 -35.49 16.87 7.27
C PHE A 555 -36.15 17.07 5.90
N ASP A 556 -36.47 18.31 5.53
CA ASP A 556 -37.05 18.60 4.20
C ASP A 556 -36.06 18.35 3.04
N LYS A 557 -34.78 18.15 3.35
CA LYS A 557 -33.71 17.73 2.42
C LYS A 557 -32.83 16.64 3.03
N ASN A 558 -32.25 15.82 2.16
CA ASN A 558 -31.30 14.77 2.53
C ASN A 558 -29.98 15.32 3.10
N TYR A 559 -29.56 16.51 2.66
CA TYR A 559 -28.44 17.27 3.21
C TYR A 559 -28.57 18.76 2.86
N TYR A 560 -27.70 19.57 3.45
CA TYR A 560 -27.57 21.00 3.24
C TYR A 560 -26.10 21.33 2.98
N TYR A 561 -25.83 22.35 2.16
CA TYR A 561 -24.47 22.83 1.91
C TYR A 561 -24.40 24.36 1.99
N ASN A 562 -25.02 25.05 1.03
CA ASN A 562 -24.98 26.52 0.94
C ASN A 562 -26.20 27.21 1.56
N GLU A 563 -27.18 26.44 2.00
CA GLU A 563 -28.41 26.96 2.61
C GLU A 563 -28.17 27.58 3.99
N LYS A 564 -28.99 28.59 4.31
CA LYS A 564 -28.92 29.28 5.61
C LYS A 564 -29.78 28.61 6.68
N GLU A 565 -30.78 27.84 6.27
CA GLU A 565 -31.81 27.28 7.13
C GLU A 565 -32.12 25.84 6.73
N ALA A 566 -32.32 24.98 7.73
CA ALA A 566 -32.80 23.61 7.60
C ALA A 566 -34.19 23.47 8.22
N LYS A 567 -35.05 22.59 7.69
CA LYS A 567 -36.36 22.33 8.31
C LYS A 567 -36.47 20.84 8.65
N ILE A 568 -36.84 20.56 9.89
CA ILE A 568 -37.24 19.21 10.31
C ILE A 568 -38.76 19.09 10.17
N ILE A 569 -39.22 18.11 9.41
CA ILE A 569 -40.62 17.88 9.04
C ILE A 569 -41.28 16.75 9.84
N GLU A 570 -40.49 15.78 10.32
CA GLU A 570 -40.94 14.71 11.21
C GLU A 570 -40.00 14.60 12.42
N LEU A 571 -40.57 14.43 13.61
CA LEU A 571 -39.82 14.07 14.83
C LEU A 571 -40.76 13.38 15.80
N GLU A 572 -40.62 12.07 15.97
CA GLU A 572 -41.44 11.26 16.86
C GLU A 572 -40.60 10.14 17.50
N CYS A 573 -40.80 9.86 18.79
CA CYS A 573 -40.16 8.71 19.45
C CYS A 573 -41.09 8.12 20.50
N LYS A 574 -41.47 6.85 20.34
CA LYS A 574 -42.24 6.13 21.37
C LYS A 574 -41.36 5.82 22.57
N GLY A 575 -41.80 6.23 23.77
CA GLY A 575 -41.10 5.95 25.03
C GLY A 575 -40.25 7.11 25.57
N ILE A 576 -40.12 8.21 24.84
CA ILE A 576 -39.52 9.46 25.33
C ILE A 576 -40.59 10.55 25.34
N GLN A 577 -40.62 11.36 26.41
CA GLN A 577 -41.52 12.51 26.50
C GLN A 577 -40.75 13.80 26.27
N PHE A 578 -41.10 14.55 25.22
CA PHE A 578 -40.58 15.90 25.00
C PHE A 578 -41.25 16.88 25.97
N THR A 579 -40.47 17.62 26.76
CA THR A 579 -41.03 18.53 27.78
C THR A 579 -41.67 19.77 27.18
N THR A 580 -41.20 20.18 26.01
CA THR A 580 -41.68 21.37 25.31
C THR A 580 -42.57 20.95 24.15
N LYS A 581 -43.82 21.44 24.09
CA LYS A 581 -44.65 21.28 22.90
C LYS A 581 -43.99 22.00 21.72
N TYR A 582 -43.87 21.32 20.59
CA TYR A 582 -43.36 21.88 19.33
C TYR A 582 -44.37 21.70 18.21
N LYS A 583 -44.24 22.52 17.15
CA LYS A 583 -44.99 22.39 15.90
C LYS A 583 -44.00 22.09 14.77
N LEU A 584 -44.37 21.18 13.88
CA LEU A 584 -43.61 20.85 12.68
C LEU A 584 -44.20 21.62 11.47
N PRO A 585 -43.37 22.06 10.50
CA PRO A 585 -41.92 21.95 10.49
C PRO A 585 -41.22 22.93 11.44
N MET A 586 -40.06 22.56 12.00
CA MET A 586 -39.21 23.46 12.79
C MET A 586 -38.01 23.94 11.96
N THR A 587 -37.77 25.25 11.93
CA THR A 587 -36.64 25.84 11.21
C THR A 587 -35.41 25.98 12.12
N ILE A 588 -34.24 25.57 11.60
CA ILE A 588 -32.93 25.65 12.27
C ILE A 588 -32.02 26.55 11.44
N ASN A 589 -31.38 27.53 12.08
CA ASN A 589 -30.42 28.40 11.41
C ASN A 589 -29.02 27.75 11.42
N ILE A 590 -28.63 27.19 10.28
CA ILE A 590 -27.39 26.40 10.11
C ILE A 590 -26.14 27.23 10.41
N LYS A 591 -26.18 28.55 10.17
CA LYS A 591 -25.05 29.46 10.44
C LYS A 591 -24.82 29.71 11.93
N LYS A 592 -25.85 29.58 12.76
CA LYS A 592 -25.74 29.81 14.21
C LYS A 592 -25.52 28.51 14.97
N ASN A 593 -26.27 27.47 14.62
CA ASN A 593 -26.18 26.19 15.27
C ASN A 593 -26.52 25.09 14.25
N LYS A 594 -25.61 24.14 14.05
CA LYS A 594 -25.78 23.01 13.14
C LYS A 594 -26.51 21.84 13.82
N GLU A 595 -27.18 22.10 14.94
CA GLU A 595 -27.84 21.07 15.75
C GLU A 595 -29.22 21.54 16.24
N LEU A 596 -30.18 20.61 16.25
CA LEU A 596 -31.45 20.74 16.93
C LEU A 596 -31.31 20.19 18.35
N ARG A 597 -31.56 21.02 19.36
CA ARG A 597 -31.55 20.60 20.78
C ARG A 597 -32.95 20.71 21.38
N LYS A 598 -33.44 19.63 22.00
CA LYS A 598 -34.73 19.56 22.69
C LYS A 598 -34.61 18.90 24.06
N GLU A 599 -35.29 19.47 25.06
CA GLU A 599 -35.36 18.85 26.38
C GLU A 599 -36.38 17.70 26.37
N ILE A 600 -35.95 16.56 26.92
CA ILE A 600 -36.74 15.32 27.04
C ILE A 600 -36.71 14.80 28.47
N LEU A 601 -37.72 14.01 28.83
CA LEU A 601 -37.79 13.26 30.08
C LEU A 601 -37.67 11.76 29.82
N ILE A 602 -36.73 11.13 30.53
CA ILE A 602 -36.57 9.68 30.62
C ILE A 602 -36.56 9.33 32.11
N ASP A 603 -37.46 8.46 32.56
CA ASP A 603 -37.63 8.08 33.98
C ASP A 603 -37.67 9.28 34.95
N ASN A 604 -38.43 10.33 34.58
CA ASN A 604 -38.56 11.59 35.32
C ASN A 604 -37.27 12.41 35.50
N LYS A 605 -36.17 12.03 34.84
CA LYS A 605 -34.94 12.82 34.77
C LYS A 605 -34.86 13.54 33.42
N LYS A 606 -34.38 14.78 33.45
CA LYS A 606 -34.23 15.64 32.27
C LYS A 606 -32.95 15.31 31.51
N TYR A 607 -33.05 15.22 30.19
CA TYR A 607 -31.95 15.07 29.25
C TYR A 607 -32.13 16.02 28.06
N TYR A 608 -31.09 16.23 27.27
CA TYR A 608 -31.17 16.92 25.99
C TYR A 608 -31.06 15.93 24.84
N PHE A 609 -32.09 15.87 24.01
CA PHE A 609 -32.08 15.19 22.73
C PHE A 609 -31.48 16.11 21.67
N VAL A 610 -30.42 15.67 21.01
CA VAL A 610 -29.69 16.44 20.00
C VAL A 610 -29.71 15.70 18.67
N ILE A 611 -30.09 16.40 17.60
CA ILE A 611 -29.98 15.94 16.22
C ILE A 611 -29.06 16.91 15.47
N GLU A 612 -27.92 16.43 14.97
CA GLU A 612 -27.07 17.15 14.03
C GLU A 612 -27.81 17.32 12.70
N VAL A 613 -27.75 18.54 12.16
CA VAL A 613 -28.27 18.84 10.82
C VAL A 613 -27.31 18.20 9.80
N PRO A 614 -27.80 17.49 8.77
CA PRO A 614 -26.96 16.84 7.77
C PRO A 614 -26.30 17.88 6.84
N VAL A 615 -25.21 18.49 7.30
CA VAL A 615 -24.50 19.55 6.57
C VAL A 615 -23.22 19.00 5.95
N LEU A 616 -23.06 19.14 4.63
CA LEU A 616 -21.76 18.94 3.99
C LEU A 616 -20.81 20.06 4.44
N SER A 617 -19.68 19.70 5.02
CA SER A 617 -18.65 20.67 5.36
C SER A 617 -17.26 20.11 5.10
N TRP A 618 -16.32 20.99 4.81
CA TRP A 618 -14.95 20.60 4.49
C TRP A 618 -13.98 21.67 4.96
N ARG A 619 -12.73 21.27 5.15
CA ARG A 619 -11.59 22.16 5.40
C ARG A 619 -10.39 21.69 4.61
N PHE A 620 -9.72 22.60 3.93
CA PHE A 620 -8.56 22.35 3.11
C PHE A 620 -7.43 23.25 3.57
N GLY A 621 -6.45 22.67 4.26
CA GLY A 621 -5.42 23.43 4.96
C GLY A 621 -6.05 24.46 5.91
N ASN A 622 -5.78 25.74 5.67
CA ASN A 622 -6.27 26.86 6.46
C ASN A 622 -7.67 27.38 6.09
N ILE A 623 -8.29 26.83 5.03
CA ILE A 623 -9.57 27.32 4.49
C ILE A 623 -10.67 26.32 4.84
N ASP A 624 -11.84 26.81 5.27
CA ASP A 624 -13.02 25.97 5.51
C ASP A 624 -14.23 26.40 4.68
N SER A 625 -15.20 25.48 4.56
CA SER A 625 -16.41 25.68 3.74
C SER A 625 -17.29 26.84 4.22
N GLY A 626 -17.15 27.28 5.48
CA GLY A 626 -17.87 28.42 6.05
C GLY A 626 -17.19 29.77 5.83
N MET A 627 -15.94 29.80 5.37
CA MET A 627 -15.22 31.03 5.07
C MET A 627 -15.81 31.76 3.88
N LYS A 628 -15.64 33.08 3.85
CA LYS A 628 -16.03 33.90 2.71
C LYS A 628 -15.13 33.55 1.52
N TYR A 629 -15.73 33.24 0.37
CA TYR A 629 -15.04 32.87 -0.89
C TYR A 629 -14.37 31.49 -0.90
N SER A 630 -14.84 30.55 -0.09
CA SER A 630 -14.37 29.16 -0.10
C SER A 630 -14.55 28.44 -1.45
N ASP A 631 -15.41 28.92 -2.33
CA ASP A 631 -15.64 28.35 -3.66
C ASP A 631 -14.44 28.48 -4.61
N ASN A 632 -13.56 29.47 -4.39
CA ASN A 632 -12.38 29.71 -5.22
C ASN A 632 -11.16 30.03 -4.35
N ILE A 633 -10.11 29.22 -4.49
CA ILE A 633 -8.95 29.27 -3.61
C ILE A 633 -7.69 29.58 -4.42
N TRP A 634 -6.89 30.54 -3.93
CA TRP A 634 -5.50 30.68 -4.37
C TRP A 634 -4.63 29.61 -3.70
N TRP A 635 -3.93 28.80 -4.49
CA TRP A 635 -3.24 27.60 -3.97
C TRP A 635 -2.27 27.88 -2.81
N GLU A 636 -1.57 29.01 -2.82
CA GLU A 636 -0.62 29.35 -1.75
C GLU A 636 -1.29 29.73 -0.42
N ASN A 637 -2.60 30.01 -0.42
CA ASN A 637 -3.33 30.35 0.80
C ASN A 637 -3.70 29.10 1.63
N LEU A 638 -3.60 27.90 1.03
CA LEU A 638 -3.95 26.65 1.70
C LEU A 638 -3.03 26.36 2.90
N GLY A 639 -1.73 26.61 2.76
CA GLY A 639 -0.71 26.31 3.79
C GLY A 639 -0.40 24.82 3.98
N ASP A 640 -1.41 23.96 3.94
CA ASP A 640 -1.32 22.49 3.94
C ASP A 640 -2.23 21.91 2.84
N TYR A 641 -1.75 20.89 2.13
CA TYR A 641 -2.44 20.23 1.02
C TYR A 641 -3.24 19.01 1.47
N THR A 642 -3.80 19.08 2.68
CA THR A 642 -4.67 18.05 3.24
C THR A 642 -6.11 18.55 3.32
N LEU A 643 -7.02 17.84 2.65
CA LEU A 643 -8.46 18.09 2.65
C LEU A 643 -9.16 17.17 3.65
N TYR A 644 -10.07 17.73 4.44
CA TYR A 644 -10.95 16.99 5.34
C TYR A 644 -12.39 17.29 4.98
N ILE A 645 -13.22 16.26 4.86
CA ILE A 645 -14.64 16.39 4.50
C ILE A 645 -15.50 15.67 5.53
N LYS A 646 -16.43 16.39 6.17
CA LYS A 646 -17.51 15.81 6.97
C LYS A 646 -18.71 15.57 6.06
N PHE A 647 -18.97 14.31 5.73
CA PHE A 647 -20.13 13.92 4.94
C PHE A 647 -21.39 13.90 5.81
N PRO A 648 -22.54 14.38 5.29
CA PRO A 648 -23.79 14.41 6.02
C PRO A 648 -24.38 13.00 6.28
N ASN A 649 -24.10 12.02 5.40
CA ASN A 649 -24.69 10.69 5.42
C ASN A 649 -23.62 9.58 5.33
N GLU A 650 -23.53 8.90 4.17
CA GLU A 650 -22.48 7.95 3.86
C GLU A 650 -21.30 8.65 3.17
N PRO A 651 -20.07 8.13 3.35
CA PRO A 651 -18.92 8.64 2.63
C PRO A 651 -19.14 8.59 1.12
N SER A 652 -18.61 9.61 0.45
CA SER A 652 -18.46 9.59 -1.00
C SER A 652 -16.99 9.59 -1.40
N LYS A 653 -16.74 9.29 -2.67
CA LYS A 653 -15.45 9.50 -3.33
C LYS A 653 -15.26 10.99 -3.64
N LEU A 654 -14.04 11.48 -3.46
CA LEU A 654 -13.61 12.79 -3.94
C LEU A 654 -13.35 12.69 -5.44
N TYR A 655 -13.93 13.61 -6.21
CA TYR A 655 -13.72 13.77 -7.63
C TYR A 655 -12.81 14.97 -7.84
N ILE A 656 -11.74 14.75 -8.59
CA ILE A 656 -10.77 15.78 -8.94
C ILE A 656 -10.83 15.95 -10.44
N VAL A 657 -11.34 17.10 -10.87
CA VAL A 657 -11.45 17.44 -12.28
C VAL A 657 -10.28 18.34 -12.64
N THR A 658 -9.46 17.84 -13.56
CA THR A 658 -8.36 18.56 -14.19
C THR A 658 -8.61 18.64 -15.69
N SER A 659 -7.82 19.42 -16.41
CA SER A 659 -7.90 19.47 -17.87
C SER A 659 -7.51 18.16 -18.56
N GLN A 660 -6.76 17.29 -17.86
CA GLN A 660 -6.32 15.98 -18.37
C GLN A 660 -7.32 14.86 -18.10
N GLY A 661 -8.30 15.08 -17.21
CA GLY A 661 -9.32 14.07 -16.89
C GLY A 661 -9.91 14.22 -15.50
N CYS A 662 -10.71 13.23 -15.12
CA CYS A 662 -11.35 13.13 -13.81
C CYS A 662 -10.74 11.96 -13.02
N GLU A 663 -10.12 12.28 -11.89
CA GLU A 663 -9.58 11.31 -10.94
C GLU A 663 -10.57 11.11 -9.78
N LYS A 664 -10.62 9.88 -9.24
CA LYS A 664 -11.43 9.56 -8.07
C LYS A 664 -10.53 9.08 -6.93
N ILE A 665 -10.65 9.72 -5.77
CA ILE A 665 -9.86 9.40 -4.59
C ILE A 665 -10.78 9.00 -3.44
N GLN A 666 -10.36 7.97 -2.70
CA GLN A 666 -11.01 7.55 -1.47
C GLN A 666 -10.26 8.12 -0.25
N GLY A 667 -11.01 8.63 0.72
CA GLY A 667 -10.45 9.28 1.91
C GLY A 667 -10.34 8.33 3.09
N LYS A 668 -9.42 8.61 4.01
CA LYS A 668 -9.29 7.91 5.30
C LYS A 668 -10.22 8.54 6.33
N LEU A 669 -11.10 7.75 6.96
CA LEU A 669 -11.92 8.26 8.06
C LEU A 669 -11.03 8.61 9.27
N ILE A 670 -11.14 9.84 9.77
CA ILE A 670 -10.50 10.32 10.98
C ILE A 670 -11.56 11.01 11.82
N ARG A 671 -11.97 10.36 12.92
CA ARG A 671 -13.09 10.80 13.77
C ARG A 671 -14.40 10.86 12.97
N ASP A 672 -14.90 12.05 12.69
CA ASP A 672 -16.12 12.32 11.92
C ASP A 672 -15.85 12.96 10.53
N GLU A 673 -14.58 13.05 10.12
CA GLU A 673 -14.16 13.63 8.84
C GLU A 673 -13.37 12.62 8.00
N TYR A 674 -13.46 12.70 6.69
CA TYR A 674 -12.62 11.94 5.75
C TYR A 674 -11.43 12.80 5.33
N LYS A 675 -10.22 12.30 5.57
CA LYS A 675 -8.95 12.92 5.20
C LYS A 675 -8.52 12.47 3.81
N PHE A 676 -8.16 13.41 2.96
CA PHE A 676 -7.60 13.23 1.63
C PHE A 676 -6.27 13.99 1.56
N SER A 677 -5.19 13.32 1.16
CA SER A 677 -3.89 13.97 0.92
C SER A 677 -3.78 14.34 -0.56
N LEU A 678 -3.67 15.62 -0.87
CA LEU A 678 -3.66 16.14 -2.24
C LEU A 678 -2.29 16.72 -2.64
N HIS A 679 -1.24 16.42 -1.87
CA HIS A 679 0.11 16.96 -2.07
C HIS A 679 0.66 16.81 -3.50
N TYR A 680 0.36 15.68 -4.16
CA TYR A 680 0.83 15.40 -5.52
C TYR A 680 0.30 16.41 -6.55
N LEU A 681 -0.90 16.97 -6.33
CA LEU A 681 -1.48 17.99 -7.21
C LEU A 681 -0.74 19.32 -7.16
N PHE A 682 0.08 19.58 -6.13
CA PHE A 682 0.77 20.86 -5.95
C PHE A 682 2.26 20.79 -6.29
N GLN A 683 2.71 19.71 -6.94
CA GLN A 683 4.11 19.56 -7.37
C GLN A 683 4.47 20.43 -8.58
N VAL A 684 3.47 20.79 -9.41
CA VAL A 684 3.64 21.66 -10.59
C VAL A 684 2.91 22.98 -10.33
N THR A 685 3.67 24.07 -10.21
CA THR A 685 3.12 25.39 -9.85
C THR A 685 2.49 26.15 -11.02
N LYS A 686 2.71 25.71 -12.27
CA LYS A 686 2.07 26.25 -13.48
C LYS A 686 1.18 25.20 -14.11
N GLN A 687 -0.09 25.18 -13.72
CA GLN A 687 -1.11 24.29 -14.29
C GLN A 687 -2.48 24.98 -14.32
N GLU A 688 -3.43 24.41 -15.06
CA GLU A 688 -4.81 24.90 -15.09
C GLU A 688 -5.53 24.70 -13.75
N PRO A 689 -6.62 25.44 -13.49
CA PRO A 689 -7.37 25.30 -12.24
C PRO A 689 -7.87 23.87 -12.01
N ILE A 690 -7.85 23.45 -10.75
CA ILE A 690 -8.31 22.13 -10.32
C ILE A 690 -9.64 22.29 -9.60
N THR A 691 -10.67 21.55 -10.02
CA THR A 691 -11.96 21.56 -9.36
C THR A 691 -12.13 20.30 -8.51
N LEU A 692 -12.48 20.50 -7.24
CA LEU A 692 -12.80 19.43 -6.29
C LEU A 692 -14.31 19.30 -6.15
N GLY A 693 -14.83 18.08 -6.21
CA GLY A 693 -16.24 17.76 -6.03
C GLY A 693 -16.46 16.43 -5.32
N VAL A 694 -17.68 16.20 -4.83
CA VAL A 694 -18.08 14.94 -4.18
C VAL A 694 -19.45 14.50 -4.69
N ARG A 695 -19.70 13.20 -4.70
CA ARG A 695 -20.99 12.64 -5.12
C ARG A 695 -21.81 12.13 -3.94
N ILE A 696 -22.81 12.86 -3.48
CA ILE A 696 -23.64 12.41 -2.35
C ILE A 696 -24.90 11.74 -2.90
N GLY A 697 -24.95 10.42 -2.86
CA GLY A 697 -26.01 9.65 -3.52
C GLY A 697 -25.97 9.81 -5.04
N ASN A 698 -27.01 10.40 -5.62
CA ASN A 698 -27.10 10.69 -7.06
C ASN A 698 -26.72 12.15 -7.42
N ASN A 699 -26.35 12.98 -6.44
CA ASN A 699 -26.05 14.39 -6.68
C ASN A 699 -24.53 14.60 -6.71
N ASP A 700 -24.05 15.35 -7.71
CA ASP A 700 -22.68 15.82 -7.80
C ASP A 700 -22.60 17.25 -7.24
N GLU A 701 -21.83 17.42 -6.16
CA GLU A 701 -21.64 18.68 -5.47
C GLU A 701 -20.21 19.19 -5.66
N LEU A 702 -20.10 20.45 -6.09
CA LEU A 702 -18.82 21.13 -6.22
C LEU A 702 -18.40 21.66 -4.84
N ILE A 703 -17.20 21.29 -4.40
CA ILE A 703 -16.62 21.73 -3.14
C ILE A 703 -15.95 23.08 -3.33
N THR A 704 -14.94 23.13 -4.20
CA THR A 704 -14.13 24.33 -4.45
C THR A 704 -13.32 24.20 -5.74
N THR A 705 -12.83 25.32 -6.27
CA THR A 705 -11.86 25.37 -7.38
C THR A 705 -10.57 26.05 -6.94
N ILE A 706 -9.44 25.40 -7.19
CA ILE A 706 -8.10 25.86 -6.83
C ILE A 706 -7.45 26.48 -8.06
N HIS A 707 -6.98 27.71 -7.93
CA HIS A 707 -6.34 28.48 -9.00
C HIS A 707 -4.84 28.55 -8.76
N PHE A 708 -4.06 28.25 -9.80
CA PHE A 708 -2.59 28.30 -9.82
C PHE A 708 -2.04 29.55 -10.54
N GLU A 709 -2.90 30.24 -11.29
CA GLU A 709 -2.58 31.55 -11.87
C GLU A 709 -3.43 32.67 -11.26
N PRO A 710 -2.87 33.88 -11.07
CA PRO A 710 -3.62 35.01 -10.57
C PRO A 710 -4.82 35.35 -11.46
N CYS A 711 -5.98 35.64 -10.88
CA CYS A 711 -7.17 36.03 -11.65
C CYS A 711 -8.12 36.96 -10.88
N ILE A 712 -8.99 37.64 -11.62
CA ILE A 712 -10.04 38.52 -11.09
C ILE A 712 -11.41 37.84 -11.24
N LYS A 713 -12.21 37.85 -10.18
CA LYS A 713 -13.59 37.33 -10.14
C LYS A 713 -14.57 38.39 -9.67
N ASN A 714 -15.84 38.22 -10.01
CA ASN A 714 -16.95 39.09 -9.56
C ASN A 714 -16.71 40.59 -9.80
N PHE A 715 -16.16 40.92 -10.98
CA PHE A 715 -15.86 42.30 -11.33
C PHE A 715 -17.13 43.12 -11.57
N LEU A 716 -17.18 44.29 -10.94
CA LEU A 716 -18.23 45.28 -11.07
C LEU A 716 -17.59 46.67 -11.13
N ILE A 717 -18.07 47.51 -12.05
CA ILE A 717 -17.61 48.89 -12.17
C ILE A 717 -18.76 49.84 -12.45
N SER A 718 -18.69 51.01 -11.83
CA SER A 718 -19.65 52.09 -12.02
C SER A 718 -18.97 53.44 -11.89
N TYR A 719 -19.45 54.41 -12.66
CA TYR A 719 -19.07 55.81 -12.54
C TYR A 719 -20.30 56.66 -12.25
N TYR A 720 -20.22 57.51 -11.22
CA TYR A 720 -21.31 58.38 -10.81
C TYR A 720 -20.93 59.85 -11.03
N ASP A 721 -21.78 60.59 -11.75
CA ASP A 721 -21.57 62.03 -11.98
C ASP A 721 -21.91 62.89 -10.75
N ASN A 722 -21.61 64.20 -10.82
CA ASN A 722 -21.85 65.18 -9.75
C ASN A 722 -23.33 65.39 -9.36
N ARG A 723 -24.29 64.70 -10.00
CA ARG A 723 -25.71 64.73 -9.65
C ARG A 723 -26.10 63.62 -8.68
N HIS A 724 -25.22 62.66 -8.42
CA HIS A 724 -25.42 61.61 -7.43
C HIS A 724 -24.85 62.02 -6.06
N LEU A 725 -25.38 61.42 -4.97
CA LEU A 725 -24.93 61.65 -3.57
C LEU A 725 -23.43 61.35 -3.36
N ILE A 726 -22.84 60.57 -4.26
CA ILE A 726 -21.45 60.17 -4.29
C ILE A 726 -20.99 60.27 -5.75
N SER A 727 -19.97 61.09 -6.04
CA SER A 727 -19.36 61.24 -7.37
C SER A 727 -18.06 60.44 -7.47
N GLY A 728 -17.74 59.92 -8.66
CA GLY A 728 -16.48 59.27 -8.97
C GLY A 728 -16.59 57.83 -9.48
N LEU A 729 -15.43 57.18 -9.65
CA LEU A 729 -15.26 55.81 -10.12
C LEU A 729 -15.26 54.83 -8.95
N TYR A 730 -16.09 53.79 -9.07
CA TYR A 730 -16.23 52.72 -8.09
C TYR A 730 -16.09 51.38 -8.80
N GLY A 731 -14.98 50.69 -8.52
CA GLY A 731 -14.75 49.32 -8.94
C GLY A 731 -14.70 48.39 -7.72
N SER A 732 -15.31 47.21 -7.85
CA SER A 732 -15.17 46.14 -6.86
C SER A 732 -14.98 44.81 -7.58
N TRP A 733 -14.08 43.99 -7.07
CA TRP A 733 -13.82 42.66 -7.58
C TRP A 733 -13.22 41.79 -6.48
N TYR A 734 -12.89 40.56 -6.83
CA TYR A 734 -12.21 39.63 -5.96
C TYR A 734 -10.92 39.17 -6.62
N PHE A 735 -9.78 39.49 -6.02
CA PHE A 735 -8.48 39.08 -6.52
C PHE A 735 -8.03 37.76 -5.89
N LEU A 736 -7.78 36.77 -6.74
CA LEU A 736 -7.18 35.49 -6.38
C LEU A 736 -5.73 35.50 -6.83
N GLY A 737 -4.81 35.76 -5.91
CA GLY A 737 -3.37 35.78 -6.20
C GLY A 737 -2.56 36.48 -5.12
N LYS A 738 -1.26 36.69 -5.39
CA LYS A 738 -0.37 37.54 -4.59
C LYS A 738 0.26 38.61 -5.46
N GLY A 739 0.74 39.66 -4.81
CA GLY A 739 1.40 40.79 -5.46
C GLY A 739 0.50 42.01 -5.59
N LYS A 740 1.09 43.10 -6.11
CA LYS A 740 0.38 44.35 -6.35
C LYS A 740 -0.46 44.27 -7.61
N LEU A 741 -1.57 45.00 -7.61
CA LEU A 741 -2.42 45.19 -8.79
C LEU A 741 -2.29 46.61 -9.33
N PHE A 742 -2.28 46.70 -10.64
CA PHE A 742 -2.31 47.95 -11.37
C PHE A 742 -3.60 48.03 -12.18
N VAL A 743 -4.18 49.23 -12.23
CA VAL A 743 -5.42 49.49 -12.98
C VAL A 743 -5.22 50.67 -13.90
N ASP A 744 -5.42 50.45 -15.19
CA ASP A 744 -5.46 51.52 -16.19
C ASP A 744 -6.92 51.81 -16.55
N VAL A 745 -7.34 53.08 -16.46
CA VAL A 745 -8.62 53.55 -17.01
C VAL A 745 -8.36 54.24 -18.34
N ILE A 746 -8.99 53.74 -19.40
CA ILE A 746 -8.67 54.07 -20.78
C ILE A 746 -9.90 54.64 -21.46
N TYR A 747 -9.75 55.73 -22.21
CA TYR A 747 -10.82 56.26 -23.05
C TYR A 747 -10.88 55.49 -24.38
N SER A 748 -11.97 54.77 -24.65
CA SER A 748 -12.05 53.87 -25.80
C SER A 748 -11.95 54.57 -27.15
N ALA A 749 -12.33 55.85 -27.25
CA ALA A 749 -12.37 56.54 -28.54
C ALA A 749 -10.98 56.81 -29.16
N ASN A 750 -9.94 56.93 -28.34
CA ASN A 750 -8.58 57.21 -28.78
C ASN A 750 -7.51 56.35 -28.07
N SER A 751 -7.94 55.36 -27.29
CA SER A 751 -7.08 54.48 -26.48
C SER A 751 -6.14 55.23 -25.53
N MET A 752 -6.54 56.43 -25.09
CA MET A 752 -5.75 57.25 -24.17
C MET A 752 -5.96 56.76 -22.73
N VAL A 753 -4.87 56.42 -22.03
CA VAL A 753 -4.91 56.15 -20.60
C VAL A 753 -5.18 57.46 -19.85
N ILE A 754 -6.33 57.54 -19.20
CA ILE A 754 -6.77 58.71 -18.41
C ILE A 754 -6.04 58.72 -17.08
N LYS A 755 -6.01 57.57 -16.40
CA LYS A 755 -5.40 57.44 -15.08
C LYS A 755 -4.90 56.02 -14.85
N LYS A 756 -3.79 55.91 -14.12
CA LYS A 756 -3.21 54.66 -13.65
C LYS A 756 -3.28 54.63 -12.13
N TYR A 757 -3.64 53.47 -11.59
CA TYR A 757 -3.69 53.22 -10.16
C TYR A 757 -2.75 52.07 -9.82
N GLU A 758 -2.01 52.25 -8.73
CA GLU A 758 -1.39 51.17 -7.99
C GLU A 758 -2.25 50.95 -6.74
N LEU A 759 -2.75 49.72 -6.55
CA LEU A 759 -3.74 49.45 -5.52
C LEU A 759 -3.10 48.92 -4.25
N ASP A 760 -3.35 49.62 -3.14
CA ASP A 760 -3.06 49.15 -1.79
C ASP A 760 -4.12 48.15 -1.29
N GLN A 761 -5.39 48.33 -1.69
CA GLN A 761 -6.49 47.40 -1.43
C GLN A 761 -6.80 46.60 -2.68
N LEU A 762 -6.57 45.29 -2.64
CA LEU A 762 -6.57 44.43 -3.84
C LEU A 762 -7.96 44.11 -4.42
N ASP A 763 -9.05 44.45 -3.71
CA ASP A 763 -10.42 44.06 -4.07
C ASP A 763 -11.33 45.24 -4.48
N ASN A 764 -10.83 46.48 -4.43
CA ASN A 764 -11.64 47.64 -4.81
C ASN A 764 -10.80 48.79 -5.37
N LEU A 765 -11.49 49.67 -6.09
CA LEU A 765 -11.00 50.97 -6.52
C LEU A 765 -12.07 52.01 -6.22
N ILE A 766 -11.71 53.03 -5.46
CA ILE A 766 -12.58 54.17 -5.19
C ILE A 766 -11.79 55.44 -5.49
N ASP A 767 -12.21 56.18 -6.51
CA ASP A 767 -11.67 57.50 -6.82
C ASP A 767 -12.81 58.50 -7.01
N ARG A 768 -12.95 59.41 -6.04
CA ARG A 768 -14.02 60.42 -6.02
C ARG A 768 -13.74 61.62 -6.91
N ASP A 769 -12.47 61.84 -7.24
CA ASP A 769 -12.00 63.06 -7.89
C ASP A 769 -11.68 62.85 -9.38
N ILE A 770 -11.78 61.61 -9.88
CA ILE A 770 -11.59 61.33 -11.30
C ILE A 770 -12.77 61.88 -12.13
N GLU A 771 -12.43 62.76 -13.06
CA GLU A 771 -13.35 63.23 -14.10
C GLU A 771 -13.14 62.39 -15.36
N LEU A 772 -14.16 61.63 -15.75
CA LEU A 772 -14.17 60.84 -16.98
C LEU A 772 -14.95 61.56 -18.07
N TYR A 773 -14.52 61.40 -19.32
CA TYR A 773 -15.23 61.95 -20.46
C TYR A 773 -16.59 61.28 -20.62
N TYR A 774 -17.55 61.95 -21.25
CA TYR A 774 -18.82 61.31 -21.59
C TYR A 774 -18.61 60.33 -22.75
N GLY A 775 -18.79 59.02 -22.53
CA GLY A 775 -18.57 57.98 -23.54
C GLY A 775 -18.15 56.61 -22.99
N GLU A 776 -17.73 55.73 -23.88
CA GLU A 776 -17.21 54.40 -23.55
C GLU A 776 -15.77 54.46 -23.02
N HIS A 777 -15.51 53.70 -21.96
CA HIS A 777 -14.23 53.55 -21.30
C HIS A 777 -13.88 52.07 -21.16
N GLU A 778 -12.60 51.80 -21.06
CA GLU A 778 -12.03 50.50 -20.79
C GLU A 778 -11.31 50.53 -19.44
N ILE A 779 -11.37 49.42 -18.73
CA ILE A 779 -10.59 49.19 -17.52
C ILE A 779 -9.75 47.94 -17.70
N GLU A 780 -8.45 48.09 -17.46
CA GLU A 780 -7.50 46.99 -17.54
C GLU A 780 -6.85 46.79 -16.17
N ILE A 781 -7.05 45.61 -15.57
CA ILE A 781 -6.41 45.20 -14.31
C ILE A 781 -5.29 44.23 -14.66
N TYR A 782 -4.07 44.51 -14.19
CA TYR A 782 -2.88 43.74 -14.54
C TYR A 782 -1.87 43.65 -13.38
N GLN A 783 -0.96 42.70 -13.52
CA GLN A 783 0.25 42.59 -12.70
C GLN A 783 1.49 42.86 -13.55
N ILE A 784 2.52 43.35 -12.89
CA ILE A 784 3.85 43.52 -13.47
C ILE A 784 4.70 42.38 -12.93
N GLU A 785 5.12 41.46 -13.81
CA GLU A 785 6.06 40.40 -13.46
C GLU A 785 7.47 40.92 -13.72
N GLU A 786 8.24 41.14 -12.65
CA GLU A 786 9.66 41.43 -12.73
C GLU A 786 10.42 40.10 -12.86
N ASP A 787 11.28 39.99 -13.88
CA ASP A 787 12.11 38.81 -14.07
C ASP A 787 13.31 38.89 -13.10
N ASP A 788 13.17 38.24 -11.94
CA ASP A 788 14.13 38.26 -10.82
C ASP A 788 15.57 37.87 -11.22
N PHE A 789 15.76 37.26 -12.40
CA PHE A 789 17.05 36.70 -12.82
C PHE A 789 17.86 37.57 -13.80
N PHE A 790 17.23 38.48 -14.56
CA PHE A 790 17.92 39.24 -15.62
C PHE A 790 17.60 40.74 -15.71
N GLY A 791 16.66 41.27 -14.93
CA GLY A 791 16.51 42.73 -14.76
C GLY A 791 16.19 43.57 -16.01
N GLU A 792 15.88 42.96 -17.16
CA GLU A 792 15.82 43.72 -18.43
C GLU A 792 14.44 43.90 -19.08
N THR A 793 13.35 43.24 -18.68
CA THR A 793 12.01 43.67 -19.10
C THR A 793 10.93 43.18 -18.13
N ALA A 794 10.31 44.10 -17.39
CA ALA A 794 9.10 43.80 -16.64
C ALA A 794 7.95 43.52 -17.63
N SER A 795 7.29 42.36 -17.50
CA SER A 795 6.22 41.97 -18.42
C SER A 795 4.84 42.26 -17.82
N LYS A 796 3.94 42.81 -18.64
CA LYS A 796 2.56 43.15 -18.23
C LYS A 796 1.67 41.93 -18.40
N LYS A 797 1.21 41.33 -17.29
CA LYS A 797 0.22 40.24 -17.29
C LYS A 797 -1.17 40.79 -17.03
N VAL A 798 -2.00 40.86 -18.07
CA VAL A 798 -3.38 41.35 -17.99
C VAL A 798 -4.27 40.28 -17.35
N LEU A 799 -4.92 40.64 -16.24
CA LEU A 799 -5.83 39.75 -15.51
C LEU A 799 -7.30 39.97 -15.89
N LEU A 800 -7.65 41.20 -16.26
CA LEU A 800 -9.00 41.58 -16.68
C LEU A 800 -8.93 42.76 -17.66
N HIS A 801 -9.77 42.74 -18.69
CA HIS A 801 -10.03 43.87 -19.57
C HIS A 801 -11.53 43.97 -19.85
N GLU A 802 -12.17 45.03 -19.38
CA GLU A 802 -13.62 45.21 -19.47
C GLU A 802 -14.01 46.62 -19.94
N LYS A 803 -15.22 46.75 -20.51
CA LYS A 803 -15.76 48.03 -20.99
C LYS A 803 -16.88 48.53 -20.09
N PHE A 804 -16.92 49.84 -19.87
CA PHE A 804 -18.00 50.49 -19.12
C PHE A 804 -18.37 51.84 -19.73
N ILE A 805 -19.60 52.29 -19.47
CA ILE A 805 -20.15 53.54 -20.02
C ILE A 805 -20.16 54.62 -18.95
N VAL A 806 -19.66 55.80 -19.32
CA VAL A 806 -19.76 57.03 -18.54
C VAL A 806 -20.79 57.93 -19.19
N GLY A 807 -21.93 58.12 -18.52
CA GLY A 807 -23.04 58.93 -19.00
C GLY A 807 -24.30 58.12 -19.24
N ASP A 808 -25.16 58.62 -20.14
CA ASP A 808 -26.44 57.96 -20.46
C ASP A 808 -26.19 56.83 -21.47
N PRO A 809 -26.45 55.56 -21.12
CA PRO A 809 -26.14 54.42 -21.98
C PRO A 809 -26.83 54.47 -23.36
N VAL A 810 -28.06 54.99 -23.43
CA VAL A 810 -28.81 55.11 -24.69
C VAL A 810 -28.11 56.12 -25.60
N ILE A 811 -27.79 57.29 -25.05
CA ILE A 811 -27.15 58.35 -25.82
C ILE A 811 -25.75 57.94 -26.24
N VAL A 812 -24.94 57.38 -25.34
CA VAL A 812 -23.57 56.97 -25.67
C VAL A 812 -23.56 55.93 -26.80
N LYS A 813 -24.42 54.90 -26.73
CA LYS A 813 -24.48 53.86 -27.77
C LYS A 813 -25.03 54.38 -29.11
N CYS A 814 -25.95 55.35 -29.10
CA CYS A 814 -26.66 55.81 -30.30
C CYS A 814 -26.11 57.10 -30.93
N LYS A 815 -25.21 57.82 -30.25
CA LYS A 815 -24.72 59.14 -30.69
C LYS A 815 -24.06 59.05 -32.06
N ASN A 816 -24.56 59.85 -33.01
CA ASN A 816 -24.13 59.90 -34.41
C ASN A 816 -24.26 58.57 -35.18
N LYS A 817 -25.04 57.60 -34.67
CA LYS A 817 -25.28 56.32 -35.33
C LYS A 817 -26.71 56.23 -35.85
N ILE A 818 -26.92 55.39 -36.86
CA ILE A 818 -28.25 55.08 -37.40
C ILE A 818 -28.68 53.73 -36.82
N LEU A 819 -29.87 53.68 -36.24
CA LEU A 819 -30.46 52.45 -35.73
C LEU A 819 -31.38 51.86 -36.79
N LYS A 820 -31.14 50.61 -37.20
CA LYS A 820 -32.01 49.90 -38.14
C LYS A 820 -32.96 48.98 -37.39
N GLY A 821 -34.26 49.16 -37.59
CA GLY A 821 -35.28 48.26 -37.05
C GLY A 821 -35.14 46.88 -37.69
N LYS A 822 -34.88 45.87 -36.86
CA LYS A 822 -34.72 44.47 -37.27
C LYS A 822 -36.03 43.71 -37.09
N LYS A 823 -36.66 43.87 -35.92
CA LYS A 823 -37.90 43.19 -35.55
C LYS A 823 -38.81 44.09 -34.72
N CYS A 824 -40.12 43.91 -34.81
CA CYS A 824 -41.08 44.43 -33.84
C CYS A 824 -41.80 43.28 -33.13
N ILE A 825 -42.23 43.54 -31.90
CA ILE A 825 -43.00 42.62 -31.08
C ILE A 825 -44.42 43.18 -30.96
N SER A 826 -45.40 42.30 -31.17
CA SER A 826 -46.83 42.57 -30.96
C SER A 826 -47.46 41.34 -30.32
N ASP A 827 -48.11 41.49 -29.16
CA ASP A 827 -48.72 40.39 -28.40
C ASP A 827 -47.75 39.21 -28.15
N SER A 828 -46.47 39.50 -27.85
CA SER A 828 -45.39 38.51 -27.69
C SER A 828 -45.00 37.72 -28.96
N ILE A 829 -45.42 38.15 -30.15
CA ILE A 829 -45.03 37.58 -31.44
C ILE A 829 -44.04 38.52 -32.14
N GLU A 830 -42.94 37.97 -32.65
CA GLU A 830 -41.91 38.72 -33.38
C GLU A 830 -42.19 38.79 -34.89
N PHE A 831 -42.00 39.98 -35.47
CA PHE A 831 -42.11 40.23 -36.91
C PHE A 831 -40.89 40.97 -37.44
N ASP A 832 -40.36 40.57 -38.60
CA ASP A 832 -39.21 41.24 -39.21
C ASP A 832 -39.58 42.60 -39.82
N ILE A 833 -38.74 43.61 -39.62
CA ILE A 833 -38.89 44.95 -40.18
C ILE A 833 -37.92 45.15 -41.34
N ARG A 834 -38.39 45.69 -42.46
CA ARG A 834 -37.56 45.81 -43.67
C ARG A 834 -36.89 47.17 -43.85
N ASN A 835 -37.57 48.26 -43.50
CA ASN A 835 -37.13 49.59 -43.95
C ASN A 835 -37.28 50.69 -42.91
N PHE A 836 -37.30 50.40 -41.61
CA PHE A 836 -37.44 51.42 -40.56
C PHE A 836 -36.10 51.77 -39.93
N TYR A 837 -35.81 53.07 -39.78
CA TYR A 837 -34.57 53.55 -39.20
C TYR A 837 -34.83 54.70 -38.24
N LEU A 838 -34.02 54.80 -37.19
CA LEU A 838 -33.96 55.96 -36.29
C LEU A 838 -32.58 56.60 -36.37
N LYS A 839 -32.53 57.92 -36.34
CA LYS A 839 -31.29 58.69 -36.19
C LYS A 839 -31.50 59.88 -35.26
N ASP A 840 -30.39 60.55 -34.92
CA ASP A 840 -30.40 61.75 -34.06
C ASP A 840 -31.06 61.50 -32.70
N VAL A 841 -30.80 60.33 -32.11
CA VAL A 841 -31.30 59.97 -30.77
C VAL A 841 -30.75 60.96 -29.74
N LYS A 842 -31.66 61.63 -29.02
CA LYS A 842 -31.32 62.63 -27.99
C LYS A 842 -32.26 62.54 -26.80
N PHE A 843 -31.80 63.01 -25.65
CA PHE A 843 -32.61 63.06 -24.44
C PHE A 843 -33.25 64.45 -24.26
N ALA A 844 -34.58 64.51 -24.29
CA ALA A 844 -35.34 65.74 -24.15
C ALA A 844 -35.46 66.15 -22.67
N LYS A 845 -34.42 66.82 -22.13
CA LYS A 845 -34.28 67.16 -20.70
C LYS A 845 -35.52 67.78 -20.03
N LYS A 846 -36.29 68.61 -20.75
CA LYS A 846 -37.50 69.28 -20.20
C LYS A 846 -38.71 68.35 -20.08
N ARG A 847 -38.72 67.23 -20.82
CA ARG A 847 -39.85 66.31 -20.91
C ARG A 847 -39.56 64.93 -20.31
N GLY A 848 -38.28 64.59 -20.11
CA GLY A 848 -37.88 63.40 -19.37
C GLY A 848 -37.87 62.10 -20.18
N TYR A 849 -37.89 62.17 -21.51
CA TYR A 849 -37.87 61.00 -22.40
C TYR A 849 -36.82 61.13 -23.51
N TYR A 850 -36.49 60.01 -24.15
CA TYR A 850 -35.64 59.98 -25.35
C TYR A 850 -36.49 60.26 -26.58
N GLU A 851 -35.93 61.00 -27.53
CA GLU A 851 -36.57 61.29 -28.80
C GLU A 851 -35.61 60.98 -29.95
N ALA A 852 -36.14 60.46 -31.04
CA ALA A 852 -35.37 60.13 -32.23
C ALA A 852 -36.14 60.49 -33.51
N THR A 853 -35.39 60.71 -34.58
CA THR A 853 -35.95 60.99 -35.90
C THR A 853 -36.07 59.69 -36.67
N GLY A 854 -37.30 59.24 -36.90
CA GLY A 854 -37.57 58.08 -37.73
C GLY A 854 -37.61 58.42 -39.21
N LEU A 855 -37.12 57.49 -40.03
CA LEU A 855 -37.07 57.60 -41.48
C LEU A 855 -37.11 56.24 -42.17
N TYR A 856 -37.40 56.30 -43.47
CA TYR A 856 -37.26 55.22 -44.45
C TYR A 856 -36.21 55.58 -45.50
N TYR A 857 -35.52 54.57 -46.03
CA TYR A 857 -34.80 54.75 -47.29
C TYR A 857 -35.75 54.47 -48.45
N ILE A 858 -35.95 55.47 -49.31
CA ILE A 858 -36.73 55.31 -50.54
C ILE A 858 -35.81 55.47 -51.74
N ARG A 859 -36.03 54.66 -52.77
CA ARG A 859 -35.29 54.75 -54.01
C ARG A 859 -35.92 55.81 -54.92
N ASP A 860 -35.13 56.79 -55.35
CA ASP A 860 -35.59 57.78 -56.31
C ASP A 860 -35.88 57.10 -57.66
N ARG A 861 -37.10 57.28 -58.18
CA ARG A 861 -37.57 56.65 -59.43
C ARG A 861 -36.75 57.09 -60.66
N ASN A 862 -36.12 58.25 -60.62
CA ASN A 862 -35.41 58.84 -61.75
C ASN A 862 -33.89 58.60 -61.69
N THR A 863 -33.30 58.50 -60.49
CA THR A 863 -31.85 58.37 -60.33
C THR A 863 -31.40 57.03 -59.78
N GLY A 864 -32.32 56.20 -59.27
CA GLY A 864 -32.02 54.90 -58.67
C GLY A 864 -31.23 54.96 -57.36
N LYS A 865 -30.88 56.16 -56.87
CA LYS A 865 -30.19 56.39 -55.59
C LYS A 865 -31.18 56.36 -54.43
N GLU A 866 -30.75 55.81 -53.30
CA GLU A 866 -31.50 55.86 -52.06
C GLU A 866 -31.45 57.27 -51.47
N ARG A 867 -32.61 57.76 -51.00
CA ARG A 867 -32.74 59.02 -50.27
C ARG A 867 -33.53 58.79 -49.00
N GLU A 868 -33.23 59.56 -47.97
CA GLU A 868 -33.94 59.52 -46.70
C GLU A 868 -35.34 60.14 -46.85
N TRP A 869 -36.36 59.45 -46.35
CA TRP A 869 -37.73 59.93 -46.28
C TRP A 869 -38.21 59.91 -44.85
N PHE A 870 -38.42 61.09 -44.29
CA PHE A 870 -38.74 61.28 -42.88
C PHE A 870 -40.23 61.12 -42.60
N PHE A 871 -40.55 60.55 -41.45
CA PHE A 871 -41.91 60.53 -40.92
C PHE A 871 -42.31 61.93 -40.38
N THR A 872 -42.40 62.94 -41.24
CA THR A 872 -42.59 64.34 -40.84
C THR A 872 -43.83 64.60 -39.96
N ARG A 873 -44.86 63.75 -40.05
CA ARG A 873 -46.07 63.84 -39.20
C ARG A 873 -45.92 63.16 -37.84
N TYR A 874 -45.09 62.13 -37.75
CA TYR A 874 -44.94 61.29 -36.54
C TYR A 874 -43.67 61.64 -35.75
N ASN A 875 -42.69 62.29 -36.40
CA ASN A 875 -41.46 62.74 -35.77
C ASN A 875 -41.71 63.93 -34.81
N PRO A 876 -40.95 64.02 -33.71
CA PRO A 876 -39.98 63.02 -33.26
C PRO A 876 -40.68 61.81 -32.61
N PHE A 877 -40.15 60.61 -32.83
CA PHE A 877 -40.59 59.42 -32.10
C PHE A 877 -40.07 59.47 -30.67
N ILE A 878 -40.90 59.10 -29.71
CA ILE A 878 -40.54 59.00 -28.30
C ILE A 878 -40.10 57.56 -28.03
N LEU A 879 -38.90 57.40 -27.46
CA LEU A 879 -38.34 56.09 -27.14
C LEU A 879 -38.34 55.88 -25.63
N LYS A 880 -38.85 54.72 -25.21
CA LYS A 880 -38.65 54.19 -23.86
C LYS A 880 -37.78 52.93 -23.97
N PRO A 881 -36.56 52.94 -23.42
CA PRO A 881 -35.68 51.78 -23.53
C PRO A 881 -36.21 50.59 -22.72
N ILE A 882 -36.11 49.40 -23.31
CA ILE A 882 -36.47 48.12 -22.69
C ILE A 882 -35.19 47.32 -22.41
N ASN A 883 -34.32 47.14 -23.42
CA ASN A 883 -33.01 46.50 -23.29
C ASN A 883 -31.95 47.32 -24.02
N ILE A 884 -30.90 47.71 -23.29
CA ILE A 884 -29.79 48.53 -23.80
C ILE A 884 -28.44 47.85 -23.56
N GLU A 885 -28.40 46.62 -23.04
CA GLU A 885 -27.15 45.99 -22.59
C GLU A 885 -26.36 45.37 -23.76
N THR A 886 -27.06 44.87 -24.78
CA THR A 886 -26.44 44.20 -25.94
C THR A 886 -26.18 45.15 -27.12
N ASN A 887 -25.64 44.62 -28.24
CA ASN A 887 -25.55 45.35 -29.52
C ASN A 887 -26.91 45.48 -30.23
N GLU A 888 -27.92 44.76 -29.76
CA GLU A 888 -29.31 44.93 -30.15
C GLU A 888 -30.03 45.77 -29.09
N LEU A 889 -30.58 46.91 -29.51
CA LEU A 889 -31.27 47.84 -28.63
C LEU A 889 -32.77 47.66 -28.80
N SER A 890 -33.53 47.49 -27.72
CA SER A 890 -34.99 47.44 -27.80
C SER A 890 -35.64 48.65 -27.13
N PHE A 891 -36.62 49.21 -27.81
CA PHE A 891 -37.39 50.35 -27.35
C PHE A 891 -38.89 50.08 -27.51
N GLU A 892 -39.69 50.50 -26.53
CA GLU A 892 -41.08 50.86 -26.76
C GLU A 892 -41.08 52.22 -27.47
N ILE A 893 -41.79 52.30 -28.59
CA ILE A 893 -41.78 53.49 -29.45
C ILE A 893 -43.21 53.95 -29.67
N VAL A 894 -43.42 55.24 -29.43
CA VAL A 894 -44.66 55.95 -29.79
C VAL A 894 -44.31 57.16 -30.64
N ASP A 895 -45.28 57.67 -31.38
CA ASP A 895 -45.08 58.90 -32.14
C ASP A 895 -45.07 60.16 -31.25
N ARG A 896 -44.93 61.33 -31.89
CA ARG A 896 -44.88 62.62 -31.18
C ARG A 896 -46.14 62.96 -30.37
N ASP A 897 -47.28 62.35 -30.71
CA ASP A 897 -48.60 62.58 -30.10
C ASP A 897 -48.90 61.47 -29.05
N GLU A 898 -47.91 60.61 -28.76
CA GLU A 898 -47.94 59.46 -27.86
C GLU A 898 -48.82 58.28 -28.35
N ASP A 899 -49.13 58.26 -29.65
CA ASP A 899 -49.87 57.16 -30.27
C ASP A 899 -48.94 56.00 -30.63
N GLY A 900 -49.44 54.77 -30.43
CA GLY A 900 -48.71 53.54 -30.72
C GLY A 900 -48.47 53.34 -32.21
N LEU A 901 -47.36 52.68 -32.55
CA LEU A 901 -47.02 52.39 -33.94
C LEU A 901 -47.73 51.14 -34.45
N ILE A 902 -47.98 51.09 -35.75
CA ILE A 902 -48.67 49.97 -36.41
C ILE A 902 -47.70 49.28 -37.36
N TYR A 903 -47.61 47.96 -37.27
CA TYR A 903 -46.88 47.10 -38.20
C TYR A 903 -47.84 46.48 -39.23
N ASP A 904 -47.46 46.50 -40.51
CA ASP A 904 -48.20 45.82 -41.58
C ASP A 904 -47.53 44.50 -41.96
N ILE A 905 -48.24 43.40 -41.68
CA ILE A 905 -47.79 42.02 -41.91
C ILE A 905 -47.40 41.79 -43.38
N LYS A 906 -48.08 42.46 -44.33
CA LYS A 906 -47.86 42.23 -45.76
C LYS A 906 -46.60 42.91 -46.27
N THR A 907 -46.31 44.12 -45.80
CA THR A 907 -45.22 44.94 -46.33
C THR A 907 -43.99 44.99 -45.43
N SER A 908 -44.11 44.53 -44.18
CA SER A 908 -43.07 44.61 -43.14
C SER A 908 -42.61 46.04 -42.84
N HIS A 909 -43.53 47.00 -43.00
CA HIS A 909 -43.31 48.43 -42.73
C HIS A 909 -44.07 48.86 -41.48
N ILE A 910 -43.56 49.91 -40.84
CA ILE A 910 -44.13 50.59 -39.68
C ILE A 910 -44.88 51.86 -40.11
N ASN A 911 -46.10 52.05 -39.63
CA ASN A 911 -47.02 53.14 -40.03
C ASN A 911 -47.10 53.33 -41.56
N PRO A 912 -47.43 52.30 -42.35
CA PRO A 912 -47.70 52.49 -43.78
C PRO A 912 -48.96 53.34 -43.96
N LYS A 913 -49.15 53.92 -45.15
CA LYS A 913 -50.41 54.59 -45.49
C LYS A 913 -51.54 53.56 -45.48
N GLU A 914 -52.57 53.80 -44.67
CA GLU A 914 -53.75 52.94 -44.59
C GLU A 914 -54.39 52.76 -45.98
N GLU A 915 -54.49 51.51 -46.42
CA GLU A 915 -55.40 51.11 -47.50
C GLU A 915 -56.55 50.33 -46.87
N ASN A 916 -57.77 50.82 -47.13
CA ASN A 916 -59.08 50.44 -46.60
C ASN A 916 -59.22 49.03 -45.99
N GLY A 917 -59.54 48.98 -44.69
CA GLY A 917 -60.58 48.10 -44.14
C GLY A 917 -60.20 46.69 -43.63
N ASP A 918 -58.93 46.28 -43.68
CA ASP A 918 -58.51 44.96 -43.18
C ASP A 918 -57.80 45.08 -41.82
N GLU A 919 -58.56 45.12 -40.72
CA GLU A 919 -58.02 45.22 -39.35
C GLU A 919 -57.10 44.03 -39.00
N SER A 920 -57.25 42.88 -39.66
CA SER A 920 -56.42 41.69 -39.41
C SER A 920 -54.99 41.80 -39.93
N ARG A 921 -54.75 42.73 -40.86
CA ARG A 921 -53.46 42.98 -41.52
C ARG A 921 -52.48 43.79 -40.65
N TYR A 922 -53.03 44.59 -39.74
CA TYR A 922 -52.27 45.56 -38.95
C TYR A 922 -52.12 45.09 -37.52
N LYS A 923 -50.93 45.26 -36.97
CA LYS A 923 -50.59 44.87 -35.59
C LYS A 923 -50.05 46.07 -34.84
N LEU A 924 -50.57 46.31 -33.63
CA LEU A 924 -50.04 47.35 -32.75
C LEU A 924 -48.67 46.90 -32.24
N ILE A 925 -47.68 47.77 -32.34
CA ILE A 925 -46.31 47.48 -31.94
C ILE A 925 -46.16 47.77 -30.45
N ASP A 926 -45.77 46.76 -29.69
CA ASP A 926 -45.41 46.90 -28.28
C ASP A 926 -43.96 47.39 -28.14
N SER A 927 -43.05 46.82 -28.94
CA SER A 927 -41.64 47.21 -28.95
C SER A 927 -40.94 46.90 -30.25
N VAL A 928 -39.79 47.54 -30.48
CA VAL A 928 -38.95 47.37 -31.66
C VAL A 928 -37.52 47.10 -31.24
N ILE A 929 -36.92 46.07 -31.85
CA ILE A 929 -35.51 45.69 -31.73
C ILE A 929 -34.74 46.32 -32.89
N PHE A 930 -33.67 47.04 -32.55
CA PHE A 930 -32.78 47.72 -33.48
C PHE A 930 -31.38 47.15 -33.44
N GLU A 931 -30.73 47.19 -34.60
CA GLU A 931 -29.31 46.99 -34.76
C GLU A 931 -28.63 48.35 -35.03
N ILE A 932 -27.48 48.57 -34.41
CA ILE A 932 -26.68 49.78 -34.62
C ILE A 932 -25.92 49.65 -35.95
N MET A 933 -26.16 50.57 -36.88
CA MET A 933 -25.36 50.69 -38.11
C MET A 933 -24.18 51.65 -37.87
N ASN A 934 -22.97 51.19 -38.16
CA ASN A 934 -21.74 51.99 -38.07
C ASN A 934 -21.57 52.96 -39.23
#